data_AF-A0A2E7EHX9-F1
#
_entry.id   AF-A0A2E7EHX9-F1
#
_cell.length_a   1.000
_cell.length_b   1.000
_cell.length_c   1.000
_cell.angle_alpha   90.00
_cell.angle_beta   90.00
_cell.angle_gamma   90.00
#
_symmetry.space_group_name_H-M   'P 1'
#
loop_
_entity.id
_entity.type
_entity.pdbx_description
1 polymer ?
#
loop_
_entity_poly.entity_id
_entity_poly.type
_entity_poly.pdbx_seq_one_letter_code
_entity_poly.pdbx_strand_id
1 'polypeptide(L)'
;MRIVLSRYRFSNARILSMKNHRVRFECLEARMLLTADLRINEFMAKNGATMLDGFDNAPDWVELYNAGTEPIDLQSFRLTDNPELPAKWSFPLSQIIEPDEYLIVFASGRDERDPKGYWHTNFKLSSNGEYLGFSNPEGVILSQFGSATSDYPNQRHDVSYGLGNNMRFNATDIPLEISANRVSTIHSHLSVSDRPGSIEDIRVEIDISHRWVDDLDAFLVSPTGTRVELFSDVGGSGDNFTNTRLSDDGSLRIDAGSAPFTGVFQPEESLATFAGENANGKWTLEIHDDFSAVGGTLNQWSLILETTKDNGHRAGYMSDPTPGSGNLRVFRGFAKNPSVDQKRGFFDQPFDVTAMNSDPEEIVLYTLDGSTPTPDNSAAQIYEAPITINTTKTLRLRAFGEGLIPSETLTHSYLFIDDVLQQPHRPSGFPARWAGRTTIAADYEMDPAITNHADYSQDLPIALRALPTVSLAMDVNDWFDAEIGIYSNSEEKGALWERPVSAEFLGYPDADDLQINAGIRLQGNASRWPSRPKHNMRLAFRSEYGAGRLEYPLFGQETVTRFNSIVLRGGNGDSWINPNVFHRGSYIRDQWHRDIQSTMGHVTSLQGYAHLYINGLYWGLYHLFERVDADFMSEHFGGSEDDYDVIKDIRNTGGLVEAVSGTTESWLELVSRVSTDLSTNENYAAALEYVDVVNLIDYLLINFYSGNRDWDRSNWRAGRHRDSGRFVFFAWDSERTDLNTSSTVTDGPVSRNVTRTNNPKYPTFFHQQFTASPEYRMLFADRTQRHLFQNGTLTPTGAAERWNARANEIRDAIVAESARWGDAHSVSPRTPATWESHNEDMNTKWFPDRTSILLRQLRQQDLYPNVDAPTFNNMGGEIPQNFQLEIAAAPEGEIYLTTNGADPRSPGGMINDLGTTTYRYEGPINLSHSTTVKARFLTDGVWSALVEANFIVALTGDINSDGKLDPVDVDLVCRGIRQDDSRMDLNNDGQIDESDISFLVEALMATKIGDVNFDGIFDSSDLVSIFQQGQYEDGFDSNSSWSSGDWNCDGEFDTSDLVTAFRAGGFTANAIGLVRIRS
;
A
#
# COMPACT_ATOMS: atom_id res chain seq x y z
N MET A 1 25.42 42.53 -33.50
CA MET A 1 26.23 43.69 -33.94
C MET A 1 27.68 43.25 -34.06
N ARG A 2 28.27 43.32 -35.26
CA ARG A 2 29.68 42.96 -35.56
C ARG A 2 30.67 43.95 -34.90
N ILE A 3 31.89 43.49 -34.61
CA ILE A 3 33.25 44.11 -34.74
C ILE A 3 34.16 43.44 -33.67
N VAL A 4 35.21 42.64 -33.93
CA VAL A 4 36.41 42.68 -34.82
C VAL A 4 37.70 43.10 -34.09
N LEU A 5 38.59 42.11 -33.94
CA LEU A 5 40.07 42.08 -34.13
C LEU A 5 41.01 43.05 -33.37
N SER A 6 42.06 42.51 -32.73
CA SER A 6 43.44 42.35 -33.29
C SER A 6 44.53 42.37 -32.17
N ARG A 7 45.38 41.32 -32.10
CA ARG A 7 46.82 41.23 -32.49
C ARG A 7 47.78 42.09 -31.62
N TYR A 8 48.95 41.63 -31.12
CA TYR A 8 50.10 41.06 -31.83
C TYR A 8 51.11 40.35 -30.90
N ARG A 9 51.93 39.47 -31.52
CA ARG A 9 53.01 38.61 -31.01
C ARG A 9 54.40 39.30 -30.88
N PHE A 10 55.33 38.52 -30.28
CA PHE A 10 56.81 38.44 -30.39
C PHE A 10 57.58 39.15 -29.25
N SER A 11 58.68 38.64 -28.66
CA SER A 11 59.72 37.70 -29.11
C SER A 11 60.60 37.19 -27.95
N ASN A 12 61.29 36.06 -28.21
CA ASN A 12 62.40 35.41 -27.50
C ASN A 12 63.41 36.30 -26.73
N ALA A 13 63.90 35.83 -25.57
CA ALA A 13 65.30 35.49 -25.31
C ALA A 13 65.54 35.04 -23.85
N ARG A 14 66.12 33.84 -23.67
CA ARG A 14 66.75 33.38 -22.40
C ARG A 14 68.20 33.86 -22.39
N ILE A 15 68.64 34.61 -21.36
CA ILE A 15 70.03 34.56 -20.84
C ILE A 15 70.02 34.72 -19.31
N LEU A 16 70.56 33.67 -18.68
CA LEU A 16 71.18 33.45 -17.37
C LEU A 16 71.58 34.64 -16.45
N SER A 17 71.26 34.42 -15.17
CA SER A 17 72.18 34.36 -14.00
C SER A 17 72.29 35.56 -13.03
N MET A 18 72.27 35.14 -11.75
CA MET A 18 72.79 35.76 -10.52
C MET A 18 71.90 36.72 -9.70
N LYS A 19 71.44 36.15 -8.58
CA LYS A 19 71.30 36.67 -7.20
C LYS A 19 71.19 38.19 -7.05
N ASN A 20 69.99 38.63 -6.63
CA ASN A 20 69.79 39.87 -5.89
C ASN A 20 68.98 39.59 -4.62
N HIS A 21 69.58 39.90 -3.47
CA HIS A 21 68.84 40.06 -2.22
C HIS A 21 67.91 41.26 -2.35
N ARG A 22 66.60 41.02 -2.26
CA ARG A 22 65.60 42.04 -2.01
C ARG A 22 64.81 41.62 -0.79
N VAL A 23 64.99 42.40 0.28
CA VAL A 23 64.10 42.46 1.45
C VAL A 23 62.67 42.59 0.93
N ARG A 24 61.85 41.57 1.21
CA ARG A 24 60.40 41.63 1.03
C ARG A 24 59.80 42.04 2.36
N PHE A 25 58.91 43.03 2.31
CA PHE A 25 57.97 43.28 3.38
C PHE A 25 57.15 42.01 3.61
N GLU A 26 57.21 41.46 4.81
CA GLU A 26 56.26 40.48 5.28
C GLU A 26 54.90 41.17 5.36
N CYS A 27 53.96 40.74 4.53
CA CYS A 27 52.56 40.79 4.95
C CYS A 27 52.45 39.65 5.95
N LEU A 28 52.08 39.94 7.20
CA LEU A 28 51.63 38.89 8.12
C LEU A 28 50.58 38.07 7.35
N GLU A 29 50.85 36.80 7.09
CA GLU A 29 49.75 35.87 6.90
C GLU A 29 48.88 36.01 8.14
N ALA A 30 47.59 36.26 7.93
CA ALA A 30 46.64 35.99 8.98
C ALA A 30 46.88 34.53 9.38
N ARG A 31 47.46 34.33 10.57
CA ARG A 31 47.25 33.10 11.32
C ARG A 31 45.76 33.06 11.60
N MET A 32 44.98 32.60 10.62
CA MET A 32 43.65 32.08 10.88
C MET A 32 43.91 30.86 11.75
N LEU A 33 43.63 31.03 13.04
CA LEU A 33 43.32 29.95 13.95
C LEU A 33 42.37 29.00 13.20
N LEU A 34 42.84 27.81 12.84
CA LEU A 34 41.97 26.66 12.50
C LEU A 34 41.30 26.27 13.81
N THR A 35 40.13 26.83 14.13
CA THR A 35 39.40 26.50 15.37
C THR A 35 37.90 26.29 15.20
N ALA A 36 37.46 25.84 14.02
CA ALA A 36 36.12 25.29 13.89
C ALA A 36 36.21 23.98 13.12
N ASP A 37 36.22 22.86 13.85
CA ASP A 37 36.12 21.51 13.29
C ASP A 37 34.64 21.11 13.27
N LEU A 38 33.84 21.91 12.56
CA LEU A 38 32.39 21.73 12.42
C LEU A 38 32.10 21.04 11.09
N ARG A 39 31.33 19.94 11.13
CA ARG A 39 31.11 19.08 9.96
C ARG A 39 29.73 18.44 9.95
N ILE A 40 29.35 17.87 8.81
CA ILE A 40 28.25 16.91 8.74
C ILE A 40 28.78 15.59 9.32
N ASN A 41 28.11 15.08 10.36
CA ASN A 41 28.46 13.82 11.01
C ASN A 41 27.82 12.64 10.27
N GLU A 42 26.50 12.68 10.11
CA GLU A 42 25.72 11.71 9.34
C GLU A 42 24.47 12.36 8.77
N PHE A 43 23.84 11.69 7.81
CA PHE A 43 22.56 12.09 7.25
C PHE A 43 21.77 10.86 6.82
N MET A 44 20.46 11.04 6.69
CA MET A 44 19.56 10.02 6.19
C MET A 44 18.66 10.63 5.12
N ALA A 45 18.86 10.23 3.86
CA ALA A 45 18.06 10.69 2.71
C ALA A 45 16.86 9.78 2.39
N LYS A 46 16.53 8.87 3.31
CA LYS A 46 15.40 7.96 3.18
C LYS A 46 14.85 7.52 4.53
N ASN A 47 14.50 8.51 5.37
CA ASN A 47 14.02 8.24 6.71
C ASN A 47 12.60 7.64 6.70
N GLY A 48 12.41 6.64 7.55
CA GLY A 48 11.22 5.83 7.58
C GLY A 48 10.58 5.74 8.96
N ALA A 49 11.38 5.36 9.94
CA ALA A 49 10.96 5.19 11.33
C ALA A 49 12.04 5.57 12.35
N THR A 50 13.29 5.80 11.92
CA THR A 50 14.41 6.00 12.85
C THR A 50 14.32 7.29 13.67
N MET A 51 13.79 8.36 13.09
CA MET A 51 13.57 9.62 13.79
C MET A 51 12.32 10.34 13.30
N LEU A 52 11.52 10.88 14.21
CA LEU A 52 10.34 11.69 13.89
C LEU A 52 10.60 13.18 14.16
N ASP A 53 10.08 14.05 13.30
CA ASP A 53 10.09 15.49 13.48
C ASP A 53 9.05 15.97 14.53
N GLY A 54 8.96 17.28 14.72
CA GLY A 54 7.99 17.93 15.60
C GLY A 54 6.54 17.86 15.15
N PHE A 55 6.28 17.30 13.97
CA PHE A 55 4.96 17.02 13.42
C PHE A 55 4.64 15.52 13.39
N ASP A 56 5.49 14.71 14.02
CA ASP A 56 5.42 13.24 14.06
C ASP A 56 5.49 12.57 12.67
N ASN A 57 6.16 13.23 11.71
CA ASN A 57 6.54 12.67 10.40
C ASN A 57 7.99 12.18 10.41
N ALA A 58 8.39 11.34 9.45
CA ALA A 58 9.76 10.86 9.30
C ALA A 58 10.49 11.48 8.09
N PRO A 59 10.73 12.81 8.04
CA PRO A 59 11.47 13.41 6.92
C PRO A 59 12.96 13.07 6.98
N ASP A 60 13.64 13.25 5.85
CA ASP A 60 15.10 13.17 5.75
C ASP A 60 15.77 14.12 6.75
N TRP A 61 16.97 13.80 7.20
CA TRP A 61 17.68 14.61 8.18
C TRP A 61 19.18 14.63 7.96
N VAL A 62 19.82 15.70 8.43
CA VAL A 62 21.25 15.94 8.41
C VAL A 62 21.69 16.27 9.83
N GLU A 63 22.75 15.63 10.29
CA GLU A 63 23.36 15.89 11.59
C GLU A 63 24.67 16.67 11.43
N LEU A 64 24.79 17.74 12.19
CA LEU A 64 26.02 18.52 12.33
C LEU A 64 26.70 18.20 13.66
N TYR A 65 28.02 18.10 13.66
CA TYR A 65 28.83 17.85 14.86
C TYR A 65 29.94 18.88 14.98
N ASN A 66 30.10 19.43 16.19
CA ASN A 66 31.19 20.33 16.54
C ASN A 66 32.32 19.56 17.23
N ALA A 67 33.32 19.15 16.46
CA ALA A 67 34.55 18.53 16.98
C ALA A 67 35.57 19.58 17.51
N GLY A 68 35.21 20.86 17.47
CA GLY A 68 36.04 21.94 18.01
C GLY A 68 35.92 22.07 19.52
N THR A 69 36.86 22.80 20.13
CA THR A 69 36.90 23.01 21.59
C THR A 69 36.12 24.25 22.06
N GLU A 70 35.48 24.98 21.14
CA GLU A 70 34.76 26.22 21.45
C GLU A 70 33.31 26.16 20.90
N PRO A 71 32.35 26.87 21.54
CA PRO A 71 30.98 26.94 21.04
C PRO A 71 30.90 27.71 19.71
N ILE A 72 30.08 27.25 18.78
CA ILE A 72 29.90 27.86 17.46
C ILE A 72 28.45 28.30 17.25
N ASP A 73 28.25 29.57 16.87
CA ASP A 73 26.94 30.05 16.42
C ASP A 73 26.79 29.83 14.91
N LEU A 74 25.77 29.05 14.53
CA LEU A 74 25.48 28.66 13.16
C LEU A 74 24.74 29.74 12.36
N GLN A 75 24.45 30.93 12.93
CA GLN A 75 23.77 31.98 12.19
C GLN A 75 24.43 32.25 10.82
N SER A 76 23.63 32.20 9.74
CA SER A 76 24.09 32.37 8.35
C SER A 76 25.02 31.27 7.78
N PHE A 77 25.30 30.19 8.52
CA PHE A 77 25.85 28.97 7.93
C PHE A 77 24.84 28.35 6.97
N ARG A 78 25.32 27.55 6.02
CA ARG A 78 24.53 27.15 4.84
C ARG A 78 24.56 25.65 4.62
N LEU A 79 23.41 25.09 4.28
CA LEU A 79 23.25 23.73 3.75
C LEU A 79 22.73 23.80 2.31
N THR A 80 23.17 22.86 1.48
CA THR A 80 22.69 22.73 0.10
C THR A 80 22.75 21.28 -0.39
N ASP A 81 21.81 20.90 -1.24
CA ASP A 81 21.81 19.66 -2.02
C ASP A 81 22.37 19.87 -3.45
N ASN A 82 22.79 21.09 -3.79
CA ASN A 82 23.20 21.48 -5.13
C ASN A 82 24.51 22.30 -5.10
N PRO A 83 25.62 21.79 -5.68
CA PRO A 83 26.91 22.45 -5.61
C PRO A 83 26.96 23.77 -6.39
N GLU A 84 26.03 23.99 -7.34
CA GLU A 84 25.88 25.25 -8.07
C GLU A 84 25.11 26.32 -7.27
N LEU A 85 24.42 25.92 -6.20
CA LEU A 85 23.65 26.79 -5.31
C LEU A 85 24.15 26.64 -3.85
N PRO A 86 25.38 27.08 -3.53
CA PRO A 86 26.00 26.89 -2.20
C PRO A 86 25.28 27.62 -1.04
N ALA A 87 24.28 28.45 -1.33
CA ALA A 87 23.48 29.18 -0.36
C ALA A 87 21.97 28.87 -0.47
N LYS A 88 21.62 27.63 -0.83
CA LYS A 88 20.22 27.20 -1.03
C LYS A 88 19.38 27.35 0.25
N TRP A 89 19.93 26.95 1.39
CA TRP A 89 19.34 27.19 2.71
C TRP A 89 20.38 27.77 3.67
N SER A 90 19.98 28.72 4.51
CA SER A 90 20.85 29.36 5.52
C SER A 90 20.14 29.38 6.86
N PHE A 91 20.87 29.14 7.96
CA PHE A 91 20.32 29.28 9.30
C PHE A 91 19.81 30.71 9.52
N PRO A 92 18.50 30.92 9.72
CA PRO A 92 17.91 32.26 9.72
C PRO A 92 18.13 33.00 11.05
N LEU A 93 18.34 32.26 12.14
CA LEU A 93 18.54 32.77 13.50
C LEU A 93 19.77 32.12 14.14
N SER A 94 20.22 32.72 15.25
CA SER A 94 21.31 32.19 16.07
C SER A 94 20.97 30.79 16.59
N GLN A 95 21.92 29.88 16.44
CA GLN A 95 21.84 28.49 16.92
C GLN A 95 23.25 28.09 17.36
N ILE A 96 23.44 27.95 18.66
CA ILE A 96 24.74 27.58 19.21
C ILE A 96 24.83 26.04 19.25
N ILE A 97 25.96 25.51 18.81
CA ILE A 97 26.40 24.14 19.05
C ILE A 97 27.64 24.20 19.95
N GLU A 98 27.54 23.62 21.14
CA GLU A 98 28.66 23.58 22.10
C GLU A 98 29.75 22.60 21.60
N PRO A 99 30.96 22.63 22.16
CA PRO A 99 31.97 21.60 21.92
C PRO A 99 31.41 20.20 22.19
N ASP A 100 31.72 19.24 21.33
CA ASP A 100 31.29 17.85 21.41
C ASP A 100 29.76 17.61 21.32
N GLU A 101 28.98 18.62 20.94
CA GLU A 101 27.53 18.50 20.74
C GLU A 101 27.15 18.24 19.26
N TYR A 102 25.94 17.73 19.09
CA TYR A 102 25.32 17.39 17.81
C TYR A 102 24.05 18.23 17.58
N LEU A 103 23.75 18.53 16.31
CA LEU A 103 22.53 19.23 15.92
C LEU A 103 21.86 18.54 14.73
N ILE A 104 20.60 18.15 14.90
CA ILE A 104 19.74 17.62 13.83
C ILE A 104 19.04 18.76 13.08
N VAL A 105 19.10 18.69 11.76
CA VAL A 105 18.36 19.54 10.82
C VAL A 105 17.58 18.63 9.85
N PHE A 106 16.27 18.73 9.83
CA PHE A 106 15.44 17.97 8.89
C PHE A 106 15.49 18.58 7.49
N ALA A 107 15.75 17.77 6.47
CA ALA A 107 15.63 18.14 5.07
C ALA A 107 14.22 17.82 4.55
N SER A 108 13.22 18.60 4.98
CA SER A 108 11.80 18.31 4.70
C SER A 108 11.19 19.15 3.57
N GLY A 109 11.87 20.19 3.12
CA GLY A 109 11.31 21.16 2.16
C GLY A 109 10.39 22.21 2.76
N ARG A 110 10.23 22.28 4.09
CA ARG A 110 9.25 23.17 4.76
C ARG A 110 9.76 24.57 5.07
N ASP A 111 11.08 24.76 5.18
CA ASP A 111 11.72 26.04 5.51
C ASP A 111 11.20 26.70 6.80
N GLU A 112 11.07 25.92 7.87
CA GLU A 112 10.49 26.37 9.14
C GLU A 112 11.19 25.77 10.38
N ARG A 113 10.72 26.15 11.56
CA ARG A 113 11.11 25.52 12.83
C ARG A 113 9.89 24.83 13.43
N ASP A 114 10.03 23.54 13.74
CA ASP A 114 8.91 22.72 14.18
C ASP A 114 8.55 22.93 15.68
N PRO A 115 7.44 22.34 16.17
CA PRO A 115 7.04 22.43 17.57
C PRO A 115 8.03 21.83 18.59
N LYS A 116 8.91 20.91 18.17
CA LYS A 116 9.98 20.32 19.00
C LYS A 116 11.27 21.16 18.94
N GLY A 117 11.32 22.16 18.07
CA GLY A 117 12.41 23.11 17.93
C GLY A 117 13.47 22.73 16.89
N TYR A 118 13.23 21.70 16.06
CA TYR A 118 14.14 21.32 14.98
C TYR A 118 14.01 22.27 13.78
N TRP A 119 15.13 22.46 13.09
CA TRP A 119 15.17 23.23 11.86
C TRP A 119 14.79 22.36 10.67
N HIS A 120 14.00 22.91 9.75
CA HIS A 120 13.64 22.28 8.48
C HIS A 120 14.22 23.08 7.32
N THR A 121 14.97 22.44 6.42
CA THR A 121 15.46 23.09 5.21
C THR A 121 14.34 23.32 4.19
N ASN A 122 14.61 24.14 3.17
CA ASN A 122 13.71 24.36 2.03
C ASN A 122 13.89 23.33 0.90
N PHE A 123 14.59 22.23 1.15
CA PHE A 123 14.79 21.13 0.22
C PHE A 123 14.66 19.76 0.91
N LYS A 124 14.62 18.69 0.12
CA LYS A 124 14.65 17.29 0.59
C LYS A 124 15.87 16.61 0.02
N LEU A 125 16.27 15.47 0.61
CA LEU A 125 17.39 14.71 0.09
C LEU A 125 16.93 13.64 -0.91
N SER A 126 17.76 13.33 -1.90
CA SER A 126 17.53 12.26 -2.86
C SER A 126 18.05 10.92 -2.33
N SER A 127 17.20 9.90 -2.25
CA SER A 127 17.65 8.54 -1.91
C SER A 127 18.47 7.87 -3.03
N ASN A 128 18.45 8.40 -4.25
CA ASN A 128 19.23 7.89 -5.38
C ASN A 128 20.63 8.51 -5.48
N GLY A 129 21.05 9.24 -4.45
CA GLY A 129 22.27 10.04 -4.48
C GLY A 129 22.02 11.45 -5.01
N GLU A 130 22.73 12.40 -4.41
CA GLU A 130 22.97 13.76 -4.93
C GLU A 130 24.19 14.39 -4.21
N TYR A 131 24.37 15.70 -4.29
CA TYR A 131 25.36 16.42 -3.50
C TYR A 131 24.76 16.83 -2.14
N LEU A 132 25.54 16.85 -1.07
CA LEU A 132 25.17 17.50 0.18
C LEU A 132 26.37 18.30 0.69
N GLY A 133 26.22 19.60 0.86
CA GLY A 133 27.29 20.50 1.28
C GLY A 133 26.91 21.37 2.48
N PHE A 134 27.86 21.56 3.39
CA PHE A 134 27.78 22.46 4.53
C PHE A 134 28.90 23.49 4.45
N SER A 135 28.57 24.78 4.52
CA SER A 135 29.53 25.88 4.39
C SER A 135 29.31 26.99 5.40
N ASN A 136 30.39 27.73 5.69
CA ASN A 136 30.34 28.90 6.55
C ASN A 136 29.74 30.12 5.81
N PRO A 137 29.47 31.25 6.51
CA PRO A 137 28.90 32.45 5.90
C PRO A 137 29.74 33.05 4.76
N GLU A 138 31.06 32.85 4.78
CA GLU A 138 31.99 33.27 3.71
C GLU A 138 31.93 32.36 2.47
N GLY A 139 31.21 31.23 2.53
CA GLY A 139 31.07 30.26 1.44
C GLY A 139 32.21 29.23 1.37
N VAL A 140 33.02 29.12 2.42
CA VAL A 140 34.00 28.05 2.56
C VAL A 140 33.27 26.77 2.94
N ILE A 141 33.40 25.74 2.10
CA ILE A 141 32.84 24.41 2.37
C ILE A 141 33.62 23.78 3.53
N LEU A 142 32.90 23.44 4.60
CA LEU A 142 33.44 22.82 5.80
C LEU A 142 33.31 21.30 5.74
N SER A 143 32.21 20.80 5.17
CA SER A 143 31.94 19.37 4.99
C SER A 143 31.06 19.17 3.76
N GLN A 144 31.27 18.05 3.05
CA GLN A 144 30.46 17.69 1.90
C GLN A 144 30.43 16.18 1.67
N PHE A 145 29.32 15.69 1.12
CA PHE A 145 29.17 14.37 0.53
C PHE A 145 28.83 14.53 -0.95
N GLY A 146 29.58 13.82 -1.81
CA GLY A 146 29.59 14.09 -3.25
C GLY A 146 30.53 15.24 -3.65
N SER A 147 30.44 15.64 -4.91
CA SER A 147 31.18 16.71 -5.57
C SER A 147 30.39 17.23 -6.77
N ALA A 148 30.91 18.24 -7.48
CA ALA A 148 30.30 18.71 -8.73
C ALA A 148 30.21 17.64 -9.84
N THR A 149 30.87 16.49 -9.68
CA THR A 149 30.89 15.40 -10.67
C THR A 149 30.55 14.02 -10.09
N SER A 150 30.10 13.96 -8.83
CA SER A 150 29.80 12.69 -8.17
C SER A 150 28.81 12.89 -7.04
N ASP A 151 27.82 12.02 -6.93
CA ASP A 151 26.84 12.07 -5.84
C ASP A 151 27.28 11.20 -4.65
N TYR A 152 26.70 11.44 -3.48
CA TYR A 152 26.70 10.42 -2.43
C TYR A 152 25.93 9.18 -2.93
N PRO A 153 26.22 7.97 -2.42
CA PRO A 153 25.71 6.76 -3.05
C PRO A 153 24.22 6.51 -2.72
N ASN A 154 23.58 5.56 -3.41
CA ASN A 154 22.16 5.23 -3.19
C ASN A 154 21.88 4.83 -1.74
N GLN A 155 20.85 5.42 -1.15
CA GLN A 155 20.45 5.22 0.24
C GLN A 155 19.35 4.14 0.33
N ARG A 156 19.41 3.34 1.40
CA ARG A 156 18.31 2.44 1.80
C ARG A 156 17.53 3.06 2.94
N HIS A 157 16.30 2.60 3.11
CA HIS A 157 15.46 3.07 4.20
C HIS A 157 16.11 2.82 5.55
N ASP A 158 16.03 3.82 6.43
CA ASP A 158 16.46 3.73 7.82
C ASP A 158 17.95 3.33 8.00
N VAL A 159 18.75 3.49 6.93
CA VAL A 159 20.21 3.35 6.93
C VAL A 159 20.79 4.74 6.70
N SER A 160 21.48 5.29 7.70
CA SER A 160 22.15 6.59 7.53
C SER A 160 23.48 6.43 6.79
N TYR A 161 23.99 7.53 6.26
CA TYR A 161 25.31 7.61 5.65
C TYR A 161 26.09 8.74 6.29
N GLY A 162 27.33 8.45 6.65
CA GLY A 162 28.06 9.40 7.47
C GLY A 162 29.50 9.01 7.69
N LEU A 163 30.15 9.84 8.48
CA LEU A 163 31.54 9.73 8.86
C LEU A 163 31.64 8.77 10.06
N GLY A 164 32.00 7.52 9.81
CA GLY A 164 32.27 6.57 10.89
C GLY A 164 33.59 6.90 11.57
N ASN A 165 33.61 6.88 12.91
CA ASN A 165 34.85 7.12 13.66
C ASN A 165 35.73 5.88 13.73
N ASN A 166 35.23 4.68 13.43
CA ASN A 166 35.96 3.48 13.78
C ASN A 166 35.75 2.31 12.80
N MET A 167 36.84 1.61 12.48
CA MET A 167 36.72 0.25 11.94
C MET A 167 36.85 -0.74 13.09
N ARG A 168 35.78 -1.49 13.33
CA ARG A 168 35.80 -2.66 14.19
C ARG A 168 36.58 -3.77 13.50
N PHE A 169 37.52 -4.37 14.22
CA PHE A 169 38.25 -5.56 13.82
C PHE A 169 37.81 -6.72 14.69
N ASN A 170 37.23 -7.75 14.06
CA ASN A 170 36.77 -8.93 14.78
C ASN A 170 37.87 -9.99 14.80
N ALA A 171 37.91 -10.78 15.87
CA ALA A 171 38.70 -11.99 15.88
C ALA A 171 38.11 -13.05 14.94
N THR A 172 39.00 -13.84 14.33
CA THR A 172 38.62 -14.86 13.34
C THR A 172 38.83 -16.28 13.84
N ASP A 173 39.44 -16.46 15.02
CA ASP A 173 39.79 -17.75 15.62
C ASP A 173 38.86 -18.15 16.78
N ILE A 174 37.64 -17.61 16.76
CA ILE A 174 36.56 -17.82 17.74
C ILE A 174 35.42 -18.66 17.15
N PRO A 175 34.57 -19.32 17.96
CA PRO A 175 34.62 -19.37 19.43
C PRO A 175 35.79 -20.23 19.96
N LEU A 176 36.28 -19.91 21.17
CA LEU A 176 37.31 -20.68 21.86
C LEU A 176 36.82 -21.22 23.21
N GLU A 177 37.05 -22.50 23.46
CA GLU A 177 36.73 -23.17 24.72
C GLU A 177 37.67 -22.73 25.84
N ILE A 178 37.10 -22.32 26.97
CA ILE A 178 37.76 -22.12 28.27
C ILE A 178 37.51 -23.38 29.11
N SER A 179 38.58 -24.05 29.52
CA SER A 179 38.49 -25.45 29.97
C SER A 179 38.01 -25.58 31.42
N ALA A 180 36.87 -26.25 31.63
CA ALA A 180 36.39 -26.55 32.98
C ALA A 180 37.24 -27.56 33.79
N ASN A 181 38.22 -28.20 33.16
CA ASN A 181 38.95 -29.34 33.73
C ASN A 181 40.38 -29.00 34.18
N ARG A 182 40.83 -27.77 33.95
CA ARG A 182 42.16 -27.29 34.33
C ARG A 182 42.19 -25.77 34.31
N VAL A 183 43.03 -25.19 35.15
CA VAL A 183 43.51 -23.82 34.96
C VAL A 183 44.04 -23.70 33.53
N SER A 184 43.55 -22.71 32.78
CA SER A 184 43.84 -22.59 31.36
C SER A 184 44.07 -21.15 30.97
N THR A 185 44.96 -20.93 30.01
CA THR A 185 45.08 -19.64 29.34
C THR A 185 44.75 -19.86 27.88
N ILE A 186 43.78 -19.13 27.37
CA ILE A 186 43.47 -19.09 25.94
C ILE A 186 44.02 -17.81 25.34
N HIS A 187 44.42 -17.91 24.08
CA HIS A 187 44.87 -16.77 23.28
C HIS A 187 44.01 -16.74 22.02
N SER A 188 43.32 -15.64 21.82
CA SER A 188 42.59 -15.36 20.59
C SER A 188 43.25 -14.20 19.86
N HIS A 189 43.17 -14.20 18.54
CA HIS A 189 43.92 -13.31 17.69
C HIS A 189 43.03 -12.59 16.70
N LEU A 190 43.36 -11.32 16.49
CA LEU A 190 42.83 -10.54 15.38
C LEU A 190 43.97 -9.81 14.67
N SER A 191 43.77 -9.51 13.39
CA SER A 191 44.76 -8.77 12.59
C SER A 191 44.19 -7.41 12.20
N VAL A 192 45.00 -6.37 12.42
CA VAL A 192 44.72 -5.00 11.97
C VAL A 192 45.64 -4.68 10.81
N SER A 193 45.09 -4.21 9.70
CA SER A 193 45.84 -3.73 8.54
C SER A 193 45.33 -2.38 8.05
N ASP A 194 46.15 -1.72 7.22
CA ASP A 194 45.85 -0.46 6.53
C ASP A 194 45.38 0.69 7.43
N ARG A 195 45.91 0.77 8.67
CA ARG A 195 45.74 1.92 9.58
C ARG A 195 46.88 2.92 9.44
N PRO A 196 46.69 4.06 8.76
CA PRO A 196 47.70 5.12 8.77
C PRO A 196 47.71 5.83 10.14
N GLY A 197 48.88 6.28 10.60
CA GLY A 197 48.98 7.02 11.86
C GLY A 197 49.21 6.13 13.08
N SER A 198 49.28 6.77 14.25
CA SER A 198 49.35 6.10 15.55
C SER A 198 48.01 6.09 16.26
N ILE A 199 47.75 5.10 17.11
CA ILE A 199 46.54 4.96 17.94
C ILE A 199 46.33 6.23 18.77
N GLU A 200 45.10 6.72 18.80
CA GLU A 200 44.62 7.77 19.71
C GLU A 200 43.70 7.17 20.78
N ASP A 201 42.80 6.29 20.35
CA ASP A 201 41.86 5.62 21.25
C ASP A 201 41.61 4.17 20.81
N ILE A 202 41.25 3.33 21.79
CA ILE A 202 40.95 1.93 21.59
C ILE A 202 39.85 1.47 22.55
N ARG A 203 38.90 0.69 22.02
CA ARG A 203 37.87 0.02 22.82
C ARG A 203 37.88 -1.47 22.53
N VAL A 204 37.62 -2.27 23.55
CA VAL A 204 37.57 -3.73 23.45
C VAL A 204 36.14 -4.18 23.70
N GLU A 205 35.59 -4.97 22.81
CA GLU A 205 34.31 -5.63 23.06
C GLU A 205 34.52 -7.12 23.23
N ILE A 206 33.85 -7.70 24.23
CA ILE A 206 33.96 -9.11 24.60
C ILE A 206 32.58 -9.70 24.87
N ASP A 207 32.41 -10.95 24.44
CA ASP A 207 31.30 -11.82 24.83
C ASP A 207 31.88 -13.17 25.27
N ILE A 208 31.66 -13.48 26.54
CA ILE A 208 32.17 -14.67 27.20
C ILE A 208 31.01 -15.33 27.95
N SER A 209 30.67 -16.55 27.54
CA SER A 209 29.80 -17.41 28.33
C SER A 209 30.65 -18.21 29.30
N HIS A 210 30.63 -17.87 30.58
CA HIS A 210 31.40 -18.56 31.61
C HIS A 210 30.68 -18.45 32.95
N ARG A 211 30.75 -19.53 33.73
CA ARG A 211 30.11 -19.63 35.04
C ARG A 211 31.13 -19.27 36.11
N TRP A 212 30.86 -18.20 36.86
CA TRP A 212 31.79 -17.56 37.81
C TRP A 212 32.93 -16.81 37.10
N VAL A 213 32.64 -15.56 36.73
CA VAL A 213 33.60 -14.72 36.01
C VAL A 213 34.69 -14.12 36.90
N ASP A 214 34.62 -14.31 38.22
CA ASP A 214 35.73 -13.99 39.13
C ASP A 214 36.94 -14.90 38.96
N ASP A 215 36.81 -16.02 38.25
CA ASP A 215 37.94 -16.89 37.94
C ASP A 215 38.72 -16.42 36.69
N LEU A 216 38.30 -15.32 36.04
CA LEU A 216 38.86 -14.85 34.76
C LEU A 216 39.72 -13.58 34.89
N ASP A 217 40.95 -13.66 34.36
CA ASP A 217 41.81 -12.50 34.08
C ASP A 217 41.97 -12.29 32.59
N ALA A 218 41.68 -11.08 32.08
CA ALA A 218 41.80 -10.76 30.67
C ALA A 218 42.82 -9.66 30.41
N PHE A 219 43.63 -9.85 29.36
CA PHE A 219 44.65 -8.91 28.93
C PHE A 219 44.62 -8.71 27.43
N LEU A 220 44.79 -7.47 26.99
CA LEU A 220 44.99 -7.14 25.59
C LEU A 220 46.48 -6.91 25.30
N VAL A 221 46.99 -7.54 24.24
CA VAL A 221 48.38 -7.38 23.79
C VAL A 221 48.41 -6.78 22.38
N SER A 222 49.11 -5.65 22.23
CA SER A 222 49.29 -4.96 20.95
C SER A 222 50.35 -5.61 20.06
N PRO A 223 50.39 -5.31 18.75
CA PRO A 223 51.41 -5.82 17.83
C PRO A 223 52.84 -5.45 18.20
N THR A 224 53.03 -4.37 18.96
CA THR A 224 54.33 -3.92 19.47
C THR A 224 54.72 -4.59 20.79
N GLY A 225 53.81 -5.36 21.40
CA GLY A 225 54.04 -6.15 22.61
C GLY A 225 53.61 -5.47 23.91
N THR A 226 52.94 -4.32 23.84
CA THR A 226 52.34 -3.68 25.03
C THR A 226 51.17 -4.53 25.50
N ARG A 227 51.12 -4.84 26.80
CA ARG A 227 50.09 -5.69 27.43
C ARG A 227 49.37 -4.88 28.49
N VAL A 228 48.05 -4.79 28.41
CA VAL A 228 47.18 -4.03 29.31
C VAL A 228 46.15 -4.96 29.95
N GLU A 229 45.96 -4.85 31.26
CA GLU A 229 44.94 -5.58 32.02
C GLU A 229 43.56 -4.98 31.81
N LEU A 230 42.65 -5.79 31.29
CA LEU A 230 41.27 -5.42 31.03
C LEU A 230 40.43 -5.55 32.31
N PHE A 231 40.53 -6.70 32.97
CA PHE A 231 39.92 -7.01 34.26
C PHE A 231 40.60 -8.24 34.88
N SER A 232 40.51 -8.35 36.20
CA SER A 232 40.99 -9.48 37.02
C SER A 232 40.05 -9.70 38.21
N ASP A 233 39.67 -10.94 38.47
CA ASP A 233 38.84 -11.34 39.62
C ASP A 233 37.50 -10.56 39.76
N VAL A 234 36.86 -10.17 38.65
CA VAL A 234 35.66 -9.31 38.67
C VAL A 234 34.34 -10.08 38.69
N GLY A 235 33.28 -9.49 39.27
CA GLY A 235 31.91 -9.99 39.17
C GLY A 235 31.51 -11.08 40.19
N GLY A 236 32.46 -11.58 40.98
CA GLY A 236 32.22 -12.65 41.95
C GLY A 236 31.65 -13.91 41.29
N SER A 237 30.86 -14.69 42.03
CA SER A 237 30.20 -15.90 41.52
C SER A 237 29.03 -15.64 40.55
N GLY A 238 28.98 -14.49 39.88
CA GLY A 238 28.03 -14.21 38.81
C GLY A 238 28.54 -14.75 37.46
N ASP A 239 27.66 -14.81 36.47
CA ASP A 239 27.94 -15.46 35.19
C ASP A 239 28.02 -14.44 34.05
N ASN A 240 28.91 -14.70 33.08
CA ASN A 240 29.01 -14.09 31.76
C ASN A 240 29.45 -12.62 31.63
N PHE A 241 30.08 -12.36 30.49
CA PHE A 241 30.17 -11.06 29.83
C PHE A 241 29.29 -11.12 28.59
N THR A 242 28.28 -10.26 28.50
CA THR A 242 27.33 -10.26 27.36
C THR A 242 27.38 -8.91 26.69
N ASN A 243 27.94 -8.87 25.47
CA ASN A 243 28.20 -7.64 24.72
C ASN A 243 28.86 -6.55 25.59
N THR A 244 29.85 -6.93 26.41
CA THR A 244 30.53 -5.98 27.31
C THR A 244 31.55 -5.18 26.51
N ARG A 245 31.57 -3.86 26.70
CA ARG A 245 32.55 -2.96 26.11
C ARG A 245 33.46 -2.39 27.20
N LEU A 246 34.76 -2.46 26.98
CA LEU A 246 35.79 -1.85 27.82
C LEU A 246 36.37 -0.64 27.10
N SER A 247 36.32 0.51 27.76
CA SER A 247 36.70 1.81 27.21
C SER A 247 37.07 2.78 28.33
N ASP A 248 38.10 3.61 28.13
CA ASP A 248 38.55 4.59 29.13
C ASP A 248 37.48 5.67 29.43
N ASP A 249 36.53 5.88 28.52
CA ASP A 249 35.37 6.77 28.68
C ASP A 249 34.17 6.15 29.41
N GLY A 250 34.27 4.88 29.86
CA GLY A 250 33.21 4.22 30.64
C GLY A 250 32.85 5.02 31.90
N SER A 251 31.57 5.06 32.28
CA SER A 251 31.13 5.82 33.47
C SER A 251 31.35 5.07 34.79
N LEU A 252 31.57 3.75 34.72
CA LEU A 252 31.77 2.85 35.85
C LEU A 252 32.98 1.95 35.57
N ARG A 253 33.84 1.74 36.57
CA ARG A 253 34.95 0.78 36.47
C ARG A 253 34.42 -0.66 36.51
N ILE A 254 35.07 -1.56 35.78
CA ILE A 254 34.67 -2.96 35.68
C ILE A 254 34.71 -3.67 37.05
N ASP A 255 35.69 -3.31 37.90
CA ASP A 255 35.84 -3.79 39.29
C ASP A 255 34.72 -3.34 40.24
N ALA A 256 33.94 -2.33 39.86
CA ALA A 256 32.78 -1.82 40.60
C ALA A 256 31.44 -2.32 40.02
N GLY A 257 31.49 -3.06 38.90
CA GLY A 257 30.33 -3.69 38.28
C GLY A 257 29.97 -5.04 38.90
N SER A 258 28.90 -5.65 38.39
CA SER A 258 28.46 -6.99 38.79
C SER A 258 28.01 -7.78 37.58
N ALA A 259 28.31 -9.08 37.54
CA ALA A 259 27.92 -9.96 36.46
C ALA A 259 26.39 -10.26 36.45
N PRO A 260 25.75 -10.52 35.28
CA PRO A 260 26.35 -10.49 33.95
C PRO A 260 26.76 -9.07 33.54
N PHE A 261 28.01 -8.93 33.08
CA PHE A 261 28.51 -7.63 32.64
C PHE A 261 27.85 -7.28 31.31
N THR A 262 27.13 -6.16 31.29
CA THR A 262 26.42 -5.64 30.11
C THR A 262 26.62 -4.14 30.04
N GLY A 263 26.94 -3.62 28.85
CA GLY A 263 27.23 -2.19 28.64
C GLY A 263 28.72 -1.84 28.68
N VAL A 264 29.02 -0.55 28.93
CA VAL A 264 30.37 0.03 28.83
C VAL A 264 30.99 0.23 30.22
N PHE A 265 32.20 -0.28 30.42
CA PHE A 265 32.96 -0.15 31.66
C PHE A 265 34.37 0.39 31.39
N GLN A 266 34.94 1.10 32.37
CA GLN A 266 36.38 1.36 32.37
C GLN A 266 37.13 0.08 32.75
N PRO A 267 38.15 -0.31 31.97
CA PRO A 267 39.02 -1.42 32.33
C PRO A 267 39.82 -1.10 33.59
N GLU A 268 40.44 -2.13 34.17
CA GLU A 268 41.26 -1.95 35.37
C GLU A 268 42.50 -1.10 35.11
N GLU A 269 43.21 -1.36 34.00
CA GLU A 269 44.26 -0.51 33.45
C GLU A 269 43.77 0.30 32.24
N SER A 270 44.29 1.53 32.09
CA SER A 270 43.86 2.45 31.02
C SER A 270 44.32 1.98 29.64
N LEU A 271 43.38 1.93 28.71
CA LEU A 271 43.58 1.60 27.30
C LEU A 271 44.34 2.69 26.53
N ALA A 272 44.34 3.93 27.01
CA ALA A 272 45.20 5.01 26.51
C ALA A 272 46.70 4.68 26.62
N THR A 273 47.08 3.61 27.34
CA THR A 273 48.44 3.05 27.29
C THR A 273 48.88 2.68 25.87
N PHE A 274 47.94 2.33 24.97
CA PHE A 274 48.22 2.06 23.57
C PHE A 274 48.36 3.34 22.71
N ALA A 275 48.06 4.52 23.25
CA ALA A 275 48.13 5.77 22.50
C ALA A 275 49.56 6.05 22.00
N GLY A 276 49.68 6.41 20.73
CA GLY A 276 50.95 6.63 20.05
C GLY A 276 51.55 5.38 19.39
N GLU A 277 51.01 4.19 19.61
CA GLU A 277 51.48 2.96 18.96
C GLU A 277 50.97 2.80 17.52
N ASN A 278 51.62 1.94 16.73
CA ASN A 278 51.10 1.56 15.41
C ASN A 278 50.04 0.46 15.59
N ALA A 279 48.81 0.73 15.15
CA ALA A 279 47.71 -0.22 15.27
C ALA A 279 47.87 -1.49 14.42
N ASN A 280 48.67 -1.46 13.35
CA ASN A 280 48.75 -2.56 12.38
C ASN A 280 49.56 -3.75 12.91
N GLY A 281 49.01 -4.93 12.70
CA GLY A 281 49.61 -6.21 13.04
C GLY A 281 48.67 -7.08 13.85
N LYS A 282 49.24 -8.09 14.48
CA LYS A 282 48.50 -9.10 15.24
C LYS A 282 48.26 -8.60 16.67
N TRP A 283 46.99 -8.47 17.04
CA TRP A 283 46.55 -8.26 18.42
C TRP A 283 46.20 -9.59 19.06
N THR A 284 46.39 -9.71 20.37
CA THR A 284 46.07 -10.93 21.12
C THR A 284 45.24 -10.59 22.34
N LEU A 285 44.06 -11.21 22.45
CA LEU A 285 43.32 -11.28 23.71
C LEU A 285 43.76 -12.54 24.44
N GLU A 286 44.28 -12.35 25.64
CA GLU A 286 44.71 -13.41 26.56
C GLU A 286 43.67 -13.49 27.68
N ILE A 287 43.09 -14.67 27.89
CA ILE A 287 42.16 -14.93 29.00
C ILE A 287 42.73 -16.08 29.82
N HIS A 288 43.04 -15.81 31.07
CA HIS A 288 43.43 -16.81 32.07
C HIS A 288 42.20 -17.17 32.90
N ASP A 289 41.91 -18.45 32.98
CA ASP A 289 40.98 -19.03 33.93
C ASP A 289 41.81 -19.72 35.02
N ASP A 290 41.81 -19.16 36.21
CA ASP A 290 42.66 -19.57 37.33
C ASP A 290 42.01 -20.64 38.23
N PHE A 291 40.80 -21.11 37.89
CA PHE A 291 40.03 -22.08 38.64
C PHE A 291 39.58 -23.31 37.83
N SER A 292 39.84 -24.52 38.33
CA SER A 292 39.67 -25.74 37.55
C SER A 292 38.40 -26.56 37.87
N ALA A 293 37.21 -25.95 37.82
CA ALA A 293 35.95 -26.69 38.06
C ALA A 293 34.73 -26.23 37.25
N VAL A 294 34.78 -25.02 36.69
CA VAL A 294 33.77 -24.42 35.83
C VAL A 294 34.50 -23.88 34.60
N GLY A 295 33.84 -23.84 33.46
CA GLY A 295 34.47 -23.41 32.21
C GLY A 295 33.46 -22.68 31.36
N GLY A 296 33.88 -22.32 30.15
CA GLY A 296 33.11 -21.42 29.33
C GLY A 296 33.59 -21.37 27.89
N THR A 297 33.16 -20.34 27.20
CA THR A 297 33.49 -20.07 25.81
C THR A 297 33.70 -18.58 25.64
N LEU A 298 34.85 -18.20 25.08
CA LEU A 298 34.98 -16.90 24.43
C LEU A 298 34.18 -16.97 23.13
N ASN A 299 32.99 -16.37 23.15
CA ASN A 299 32.06 -16.41 22.02
C ASN A 299 32.53 -15.46 20.93
N GLN A 300 32.83 -14.21 21.31
CA GLN A 300 33.28 -13.16 20.42
C GLN A 300 34.18 -12.14 21.12
N TRP A 301 35.08 -11.52 20.37
CA TRP A 301 35.67 -10.24 20.77
C TRP A 301 36.11 -9.42 19.55
N SER A 302 36.24 -8.11 19.75
CA SER A 302 36.68 -7.17 18.72
C SER A 302 37.42 -5.96 19.28
N LEU A 303 38.19 -5.29 18.43
CA LEU A 303 38.77 -3.99 18.70
C LEU A 303 38.13 -2.90 17.87
N ILE A 304 37.94 -1.76 18.49
CA ILE A 304 37.51 -0.50 17.87
C ILE A 304 38.70 0.45 18.06
N LEU A 305 39.21 1.02 16.96
CA LEU A 305 40.49 1.75 16.94
C LEU A 305 40.37 3.10 16.24
N GLU A 306 40.85 4.15 16.91
CA GLU A 306 41.02 5.50 16.39
C GLU A 306 42.53 5.82 16.26
N THR A 307 42.93 6.53 15.22
CA THR A 307 44.34 6.90 14.97
C THR A 307 44.49 8.37 14.58
N THR A 308 45.66 8.96 14.89
CA THR A 308 46.10 10.34 14.57
C THR A 308 46.03 10.74 13.08
N LYS A 309 45.80 9.78 12.18
CA LYS A 309 45.62 10.04 10.74
C LYS A 309 44.29 9.52 10.21
N ASP A 310 43.34 9.20 11.10
CA ASP A 310 41.93 9.04 10.75
C ASP A 310 41.26 10.39 10.41
N ASN A 311 42.05 11.46 10.18
CA ASN A 311 41.68 12.73 9.52
C ASN A 311 41.01 12.59 8.12
N GLY A 312 40.63 11.39 7.72
CA GLY A 312 39.61 11.15 6.72
C GLY A 312 38.67 10.08 7.26
N HIS A 313 37.68 10.49 8.07
CA HIS A 313 36.52 9.67 8.38
C HIS A 313 36.07 8.96 7.11
N ARG A 314 35.99 7.63 7.13
CA ARG A 314 35.48 6.91 5.97
C ARG A 314 33.97 7.10 5.95
N ALA A 315 33.50 7.79 4.92
CA ALA A 315 32.08 7.85 4.61
C ALA A 315 31.57 6.42 4.33
N GLY A 316 30.51 6.01 4.99
CA GLY A 316 29.88 4.72 4.77
C GLY A 316 28.49 4.63 5.38
N TYR A 317 27.82 3.52 5.11
CA TYR A 317 26.46 3.25 5.57
C TYR A 317 26.45 2.78 7.02
N MET A 318 25.42 3.13 7.77
CA MET A 318 25.20 2.65 9.14
C MET A 318 23.84 1.97 9.19
N SER A 319 23.85 0.66 9.46
CA SER A 319 22.63 -0.12 9.65
C SER A 319 21.85 0.31 10.89
N ASP A 320 22.56 0.88 11.87
CA ASP A 320 22.04 1.37 13.13
C ASP A 320 22.45 2.86 13.24
N PRO A 321 21.60 3.80 12.79
CA PRO A 321 21.90 5.23 12.81
C PRO A 321 22.06 5.73 14.26
N THR A 322 22.86 6.78 14.47
CA THR A 322 23.24 7.26 15.81
C THR A 322 22.90 8.73 16.07
N PRO A 323 21.68 9.20 15.75
CA PRO A 323 21.38 10.62 15.84
C PRO A 323 21.49 11.13 17.28
N GLY A 324 22.19 12.25 17.45
CA GLY A 324 22.56 12.87 18.71
C GLY A 324 23.83 12.30 19.35
N SER A 325 24.59 11.45 18.65
CA SER A 325 25.74 10.76 19.22
C SER A 325 26.81 10.39 18.18
N GLY A 326 27.98 9.95 18.64
CA GLY A 326 29.10 9.60 17.75
C GLY A 326 28.85 8.32 16.95
N ASN A 327 29.15 8.38 15.65
CA ASN A 327 29.01 7.24 14.74
C ASN A 327 29.97 6.10 15.09
N LEU A 328 29.46 4.88 15.20
CA LEU A 328 30.26 3.69 15.53
C LEU A 328 30.86 3.04 14.28
N ARG A 329 30.10 2.16 13.62
CA ARG A 329 30.55 1.30 12.52
C ARG A 329 29.91 1.73 11.20
N VAL A 330 30.76 1.97 10.21
CA VAL A 330 30.32 2.18 8.83
C VAL A 330 30.59 0.96 7.94
N PHE A 331 29.71 0.74 6.98
CA PHE A 331 29.80 -0.28 5.95
C PHE A 331 30.08 0.37 4.59
N ARG A 332 30.84 -0.32 3.74
CA ARG A 332 31.21 0.20 2.41
C ARG A 332 30.07 0.13 1.38
N GLY A 333 29.00 -0.61 1.70
CA GLY A 333 27.90 -0.90 0.80
C GLY A 333 26.99 -2.00 1.35
N PHE A 334 26.19 -2.55 0.45
CA PHE A 334 25.28 -3.66 0.74
C PHE A 334 25.73 -4.90 -0.02
N ALA A 335 25.60 -6.08 0.60
CA ALA A 335 25.73 -7.34 -0.09
C ALA A 335 24.63 -7.47 -1.14
N LYS A 336 24.93 -8.14 -2.25
CA LYS A 336 23.99 -8.26 -3.36
C LYS A 336 22.89 -9.26 -3.01
N ASN A 337 21.65 -8.92 -3.34
CA ASN A 337 20.56 -9.86 -3.15
C ASN A 337 20.83 -11.12 -4.00
N PRO A 338 20.81 -12.33 -3.40
CA PRO A 338 20.92 -13.56 -4.18
C PRO A 338 19.72 -13.69 -5.10
N SER A 339 19.84 -14.54 -6.13
CA SER A 339 18.74 -14.93 -7.00
C SER A 339 18.66 -16.45 -7.08
N VAL A 340 17.53 -16.98 -7.52
CA VAL A 340 17.33 -18.42 -7.72
C VAL A 340 16.79 -18.70 -9.11
N ASP A 341 17.06 -19.89 -9.64
CA ASP A 341 16.62 -20.35 -10.97
C ASP A 341 15.15 -20.82 -10.98
N GLN A 342 14.58 -21.16 -9.83
CA GLN A 342 13.20 -21.63 -9.69
C GLN A 342 12.27 -20.53 -9.18
N LYS A 343 11.13 -20.35 -9.87
CA LYS A 343 10.10 -19.41 -9.43
C LYS A 343 9.39 -19.94 -8.17
N ARG A 344 8.93 -19.03 -7.32
CA ARG A 344 7.96 -19.34 -6.25
C ARG A 344 6.65 -19.90 -6.84
N GLY A 345 5.82 -20.57 -6.04
CA GLY A 345 4.49 -21.03 -6.47
C GLY A 345 4.19 -22.50 -6.19
N PHE A 346 3.30 -23.08 -7.00
CA PHE A 346 2.82 -24.45 -6.85
C PHE A 346 3.62 -25.44 -7.71
N PHE A 347 3.94 -26.59 -7.14
CA PHE A 347 4.73 -27.65 -7.77
C PHE A 347 4.12 -29.02 -7.51
N ASP A 348 4.18 -29.88 -8.53
CA ASP A 348 3.65 -31.25 -8.45
C ASP A 348 4.77 -32.31 -8.41
N GLN A 349 6.04 -31.93 -8.62
CA GLN A 349 7.19 -32.85 -8.64
C GLN A 349 8.41 -32.22 -7.95
N PRO A 350 9.26 -33.03 -7.26
CA PRO A 350 10.50 -32.54 -6.67
C PRO A 350 11.47 -31.95 -7.70
N PHE A 351 12.27 -30.97 -7.27
CA PHE A 351 13.28 -30.29 -8.09
C PHE A 351 14.43 -29.76 -7.24
N ASP A 352 15.51 -29.32 -7.89
CA ASP A 352 16.62 -28.65 -7.22
C ASP A 352 16.58 -27.15 -7.52
N VAL A 353 16.90 -26.35 -6.50
CA VAL A 353 17.05 -24.90 -6.59
C VAL A 353 18.52 -24.53 -6.59
N THR A 354 18.94 -23.79 -7.61
CA THR A 354 20.28 -23.20 -7.69
C THR A 354 20.21 -21.74 -7.27
N ALA A 355 20.93 -21.38 -6.21
CA ALA A 355 21.13 -19.99 -5.85
C ALA A 355 22.33 -19.41 -6.61
N MET A 356 22.17 -18.20 -7.13
CA MET A 356 23.19 -17.46 -7.84
C MET A 356 23.52 -16.19 -7.04
N ASN A 357 24.80 -15.99 -6.74
CA ASN A 357 25.35 -14.72 -6.31
C ASN A 357 26.35 -14.20 -7.33
N SER A 358 26.26 -12.91 -7.65
CA SER A 358 27.13 -12.26 -8.63
C SER A 358 28.48 -11.82 -8.04
N ASP A 359 28.66 -11.94 -6.72
CA ASP A 359 29.92 -11.65 -6.05
C ASP A 359 30.51 -12.93 -5.41
N PRO A 360 31.69 -13.40 -5.85
CA PRO A 360 32.33 -14.59 -5.29
C PRO A 360 32.94 -14.36 -3.89
N GLU A 361 33.05 -13.11 -3.42
CA GLU A 361 33.54 -12.78 -2.07
C GLU A 361 32.42 -12.77 -1.01
N GLU A 362 31.16 -12.92 -1.44
CA GLU A 362 30.00 -12.98 -0.56
C GLU A 362 29.56 -14.43 -0.33
N ILE A 363 29.27 -14.78 0.92
CA ILE A 363 28.63 -16.04 1.27
C ILE A 363 27.10 -15.88 1.23
N VAL A 364 26.40 -16.92 0.80
CA VAL A 364 24.94 -16.97 0.86
C VAL A 364 24.52 -17.95 1.95
N LEU A 365 23.72 -17.48 2.89
CA LEU A 365 23.06 -18.33 3.89
C LEU A 365 21.61 -18.58 3.47
N TYR A 366 21.10 -19.76 3.78
CA TYR A 366 19.69 -20.09 3.57
C TYR A 366 19.05 -20.84 4.74
N THR A 367 17.74 -20.73 4.85
CA THR A 367 16.88 -21.49 5.78
C THR A 367 15.70 -22.09 5.00
N LEU A 368 15.08 -23.13 5.56
CA LEU A 368 13.93 -23.84 4.95
C LEU A 368 12.68 -23.85 5.84
N ASP A 369 12.74 -23.21 7.01
CA ASP A 369 11.72 -23.22 8.06
C ASP A 369 11.01 -21.88 8.27
N GLY A 370 11.33 -20.88 7.43
CA GLY A 370 10.78 -19.52 7.52
C GLY A 370 11.60 -18.56 8.38
N SER A 371 12.55 -19.03 9.19
CA SER A 371 13.44 -18.18 9.99
C SER A 371 14.38 -17.33 9.12
N THR A 372 14.83 -16.18 9.61
CA THR A 372 15.71 -15.29 8.83
C THR A 372 17.12 -15.89 8.74
N PRO A 373 17.72 -16.03 7.54
CA PRO A 373 19.08 -16.57 7.43
C PRO A 373 20.11 -15.57 7.97
N THR A 374 20.70 -15.88 9.12
CA THR A 374 21.77 -15.11 9.75
C THR A 374 22.85 -16.05 10.30
N PRO A 375 24.11 -15.58 10.49
CA PRO A 375 25.19 -16.43 11.00
C PRO A 375 24.94 -17.01 12.39
N ASP A 376 24.14 -16.34 13.22
CA ASP A 376 23.74 -16.76 14.56
C ASP A 376 22.48 -17.65 14.58
N ASN A 377 21.78 -17.77 13.44
CA ASN A 377 20.63 -18.66 13.34
C ASN A 377 21.09 -20.11 13.12
N SER A 378 20.84 -20.96 14.11
CA SER A 378 21.18 -22.39 14.06
C SER A 378 20.53 -23.19 12.92
N ALA A 379 19.44 -22.69 12.32
CA ALA A 379 18.80 -23.30 11.15
C ALA A 379 19.44 -22.87 9.82
N ALA A 380 20.26 -21.82 9.83
CA ALA A 380 20.90 -21.29 8.63
C ALA A 380 22.05 -22.19 8.17
N GLN A 381 22.11 -22.42 6.86
CA GLN A 381 23.15 -23.21 6.20
C GLN A 381 23.85 -22.36 5.14
N ILE A 382 25.17 -22.56 4.98
CA ILE A 382 25.91 -21.95 3.87
C ILE A 382 25.51 -22.67 2.59
N TYR A 383 25.15 -21.91 1.56
CA TYR A 383 24.85 -22.44 0.23
C TYR A 383 26.14 -22.87 -0.48
N GLU A 384 26.30 -24.17 -0.69
CA GLU A 384 27.47 -24.76 -1.39
C GLU A 384 27.09 -25.56 -2.65
N ALA A 385 25.83 -26.00 -2.75
CA ALA A 385 25.32 -26.83 -3.83
C ALA A 385 23.80 -26.64 -3.99
N PRO A 386 23.20 -27.04 -5.13
CA PRO A 386 21.74 -26.98 -5.33
C PRO A 386 20.94 -27.60 -4.18
N ILE A 387 19.85 -26.93 -3.80
CA ILE A 387 18.97 -27.31 -2.69
C ILE A 387 17.79 -28.13 -3.23
N THR A 388 17.66 -29.38 -2.82
CA THR A 388 16.51 -30.21 -3.20
C THR A 388 15.24 -29.78 -2.45
N ILE A 389 14.21 -29.45 -3.22
CA ILE A 389 12.85 -29.16 -2.76
C ILE A 389 11.93 -30.30 -3.21
N ASN A 390 11.43 -31.06 -2.25
CA ASN A 390 10.62 -32.27 -2.50
C ASN A 390 9.28 -32.29 -1.74
N THR A 391 9.02 -31.28 -0.93
CA THR A 391 7.80 -31.06 -0.15
C THR A 391 7.57 -29.55 -0.05
N THR A 392 6.45 -29.14 0.54
CA THR A 392 6.20 -27.72 0.80
C THR A 392 7.28 -27.16 1.70
N LYS A 393 7.94 -26.09 1.24
CA LYS A 393 9.07 -25.46 1.93
C LYS A 393 9.07 -23.95 1.67
N THR A 394 9.53 -23.20 2.66
CA THR A 394 9.81 -21.77 2.53
C THR A 394 11.32 -21.58 2.49
N LEU A 395 11.87 -21.36 1.31
CA LEU A 395 13.30 -21.09 1.14
C LEU A 395 13.54 -19.59 1.36
N ARG A 396 14.38 -19.26 2.34
CA ARG A 396 14.85 -17.87 2.55
C ARG A 396 16.35 -17.82 2.33
N LEU A 397 16.85 -16.82 1.61
CA LEU A 397 18.28 -16.62 1.35
C LEU A 397 18.71 -15.20 1.69
N ARG A 398 19.93 -15.07 2.19
CA ARG A 398 20.56 -13.78 2.48
C ARG A 398 22.06 -13.84 2.23
N ALA A 399 22.61 -12.83 1.56
CA ALA A 399 24.04 -12.75 1.28
C ALA A 399 24.77 -11.88 2.32
N PHE A 400 26.02 -12.26 2.62
CA PHE A 400 26.89 -11.61 3.57
C PHE A 400 28.28 -11.44 2.95
N GLY A 401 28.86 -10.24 3.09
CA GLY A 401 30.22 -9.97 2.66
C GLY A 401 30.96 -9.10 3.67
N GLU A 402 32.28 -9.21 3.69
CA GLU A 402 33.11 -8.46 4.63
C GLU A 402 32.92 -6.94 4.45
N GLY A 403 32.61 -6.23 5.54
CA GLY A 403 32.41 -4.78 5.51
C GLY A 403 31.15 -4.31 4.78
N LEU A 404 30.21 -5.21 4.45
CA LEU A 404 28.92 -4.90 3.81
C LEU A 404 27.75 -5.10 4.77
N ILE A 405 26.71 -4.27 4.64
CA ILE A 405 25.40 -4.55 5.24
C ILE A 405 24.84 -5.78 4.51
N PRO A 406 24.35 -6.82 5.21
CA PRO A 406 23.81 -8.01 4.55
C PRO A 406 22.69 -7.66 3.57
N SER A 407 22.48 -8.53 2.58
CA SER A 407 21.41 -8.34 1.59
C SER A 407 20.04 -8.32 2.26
N GLU A 408 19.02 -7.85 1.54
CA GLU A 408 17.64 -8.14 1.97
C GLU A 408 17.41 -9.65 1.91
N THR A 409 16.45 -10.14 2.68
CA THR A 409 16.11 -11.57 2.65
C THR A 409 15.23 -11.84 1.44
N LEU A 410 15.72 -12.67 0.51
CA LEU A 410 14.92 -13.23 -0.57
C LEU A 410 14.13 -14.41 0.00
N THR A 411 12.81 -14.43 -0.19
CA THR A 411 11.93 -15.53 0.24
C THR A 411 11.28 -16.15 -0.99
N HIS A 412 11.19 -17.48 -1.05
CA HIS A 412 10.43 -18.26 -2.04
C HIS A 412 9.62 -19.34 -1.34
N SER A 413 8.30 -19.30 -1.50
CA SER A 413 7.40 -20.39 -1.11
C SER A 413 7.26 -21.38 -2.27
N TYR A 414 7.60 -22.64 -2.00
CA TYR A 414 7.37 -23.76 -2.91
C TYR A 414 6.29 -24.64 -2.31
N LEU A 415 5.09 -24.65 -2.91
CA LEU A 415 3.89 -25.27 -2.36
C LEU A 415 3.56 -26.57 -3.11
N PHE A 416 3.50 -27.69 -2.38
CA PHE A 416 3.15 -29.00 -2.93
C PHE A 416 1.77 -29.41 -2.42
N ILE A 417 0.80 -29.51 -3.33
CA ILE A 417 -0.58 -29.79 -2.94
C ILE A 417 -0.73 -31.10 -2.20
N ASP A 418 -0.03 -32.16 -2.63
CA ASP A 418 -0.07 -33.46 -1.94
C ASP A 418 0.40 -33.38 -0.48
N ASP A 419 1.37 -32.50 -0.20
CA ASP A 419 1.88 -32.24 1.15
C ASP A 419 0.88 -31.39 1.95
N VAL A 420 0.28 -30.37 1.33
CA VAL A 420 -0.78 -29.55 1.94
C VAL A 420 -1.98 -30.42 2.33
N LEU A 421 -2.42 -31.35 1.47
CA LEU A 421 -3.55 -32.25 1.78
C LEU A 421 -3.25 -33.23 2.92
N GLN A 422 -1.97 -33.47 3.21
CA GLN A 422 -1.49 -34.32 4.30
C GLN A 422 -1.01 -33.52 5.52
N GLN A 423 -1.28 -32.21 5.55
CA GLN A 423 -0.89 -31.31 6.64
C GLN A 423 -1.36 -31.87 7.99
N PRO A 424 -0.44 -32.26 8.89
CA PRO A 424 -0.78 -33.00 10.09
C PRO A 424 -1.23 -32.07 11.23
N HIS A 425 -1.94 -32.61 12.22
CA HIS A 425 -2.27 -31.89 13.47
C HIS A 425 -1.05 -31.39 14.28
N ARG A 426 0.15 -31.91 14.00
CA ARG A 426 1.43 -31.51 14.63
C ARG A 426 2.52 -31.36 13.55
N PRO A 427 2.51 -30.25 12.79
CA PRO A 427 3.54 -30.01 11.81
C PRO A 427 4.90 -29.79 12.48
N SER A 428 5.97 -30.27 11.85
CA SER A 428 7.33 -30.15 12.36
C SER A 428 7.73 -28.68 12.49
N GLY A 429 8.40 -28.31 13.58
CA GLY A 429 8.81 -26.92 13.82
C GLY A 429 7.74 -26.04 14.46
N PHE A 430 6.47 -26.44 14.51
CA PHE A 430 5.39 -25.66 15.12
C PHE A 430 5.07 -26.14 16.54
N PRO A 431 4.67 -25.23 17.45
CA PRO A 431 4.33 -25.62 18.81
C PRO A 431 2.96 -26.31 18.85
N ALA A 432 2.83 -27.32 19.72
CA ALA A 432 1.57 -28.07 19.91
C ALA A 432 0.44 -27.25 20.57
N ARG A 433 0.75 -26.04 21.02
CA ARG A 433 -0.18 -25.10 21.67
C ARG A 433 0.19 -23.69 21.27
N TRP A 434 -0.81 -22.83 21.07
CA TRP A 434 -0.59 -21.39 21.01
C TRP A 434 -0.64 -20.89 22.45
N ALA A 435 0.55 -20.87 23.07
CA ALA A 435 0.72 -20.68 24.50
C ALA A 435 1.25 -19.27 24.75
N GLY A 436 0.38 -18.31 25.05
CA GLY A 436 0.75 -17.04 25.67
C GLY A 436 0.09 -16.91 27.04
N ARG A 437 -0.51 -15.75 27.34
CA ARG A 437 -1.30 -15.55 28.59
C ARG A 437 -2.49 -16.48 28.73
N THR A 438 -3.04 -16.94 27.62
CA THR A 438 -4.04 -17.99 27.55
C THR A 438 -3.48 -19.11 26.68
N THR A 439 -3.68 -20.35 27.13
CA THR A 439 -3.17 -21.53 26.42
C THR A 439 -4.34 -22.26 25.77
N ILE A 440 -4.32 -22.36 24.45
CA ILE A 440 -5.27 -23.16 23.68
C ILE A 440 -4.54 -24.24 22.88
N ALA A 441 -5.24 -25.33 22.59
CA ALA A 441 -4.71 -26.35 21.70
C ALA A 441 -4.54 -25.75 20.32
N ALA A 442 -3.37 -25.96 19.70
CA ALA A 442 -3.15 -25.53 18.34
C ALA A 442 -3.91 -26.47 17.39
N ASP A 443 -4.47 -25.87 16.35
CA ASP A 443 -5.18 -26.57 15.28
C ASP A 443 -4.48 -26.23 13.97
N TYR A 444 -3.86 -27.23 13.36
CA TYR A 444 -3.14 -27.13 12.10
C TYR A 444 -3.63 -28.11 11.05
N GLU A 445 -4.47 -29.08 11.37
CA GLU A 445 -4.70 -30.22 10.47
C GLU A 445 -5.53 -29.83 9.24
N MET A 446 -5.27 -30.48 8.11
CA MET A 446 -6.27 -30.62 7.05
C MET A 446 -7.10 -31.86 7.36
N ASP A 447 -8.34 -31.67 7.79
CA ASP A 447 -9.20 -32.71 8.35
C ASP A 447 -9.36 -33.91 7.39
N PRO A 448 -8.87 -35.11 7.78
CA PRO A 448 -9.01 -36.34 7.01
C PRO A 448 -10.45 -36.71 6.65
N ALA A 449 -11.44 -36.24 7.40
CA ALA A 449 -12.86 -36.44 7.12
C ALA A 449 -13.34 -35.67 5.87
N ILE A 450 -12.62 -34.63 5.45
CA ILE A 450 -12.84 -33.92 4.18
C ILE A 450 -11.82 -34.37 3.12
N THR A 451 -10.53 -34.45 3.47
CA THR A 451 -9.48 -34.78 2.48
C THR A 451 -9.60 -36.19 1.91
N ASN A 452 -10.25 -37.12 2.62
CA ASN A 452 -10.57 -38.47 2.13
C ASN A 452 -12.05 -38.66 1.77
N HIS A 453 -12.87 -37.60 1.80
CA HIS A 453 -14.29 -37.71 1.52
C HIS A 453 -14.55 -38.00 0.03
N ALA A 454 -15.43 -38.94 -0.27
CA ALA A 454 -15.71 -39.35 -1.65
C ALA A 454 -16.21 -38.19 -2.53
N ASP A 455 -17.00 -37.28 -1.95
CA ASP A 455 -17.59 -36.15 -2.68
C ASP A 455 -16.67 -34.92 -2.79
N TYR A 456 -15.57 -34.83 -2.02
CA TYR A 456 -14.76 -33.60 -1.92
C TYR A 456 -13.28 -33.79 -2.25
N SER A 457 -12.75 -34.99 -2.06
CA SER A 457 -11.31 -35.27 -2.21
C SER A 457 -10.76 -34.95 -3.59
N GLN A 458 -11.55 -35.17 -4.65
CA GLN A 458 -11.14 -34.87 -6.03
C GLN A 458 -11.12 -33.38 -6.36
N ASP A 459 -11.92 -32.58 -5.66
CA ASP A 459 -12.05 -31.14 -5.91
C ASP A 459 -11.01 -30.33 -5.12
N LEU A 460 -10.41 -30.90 -4.06
CA LEU A 460 -9.46 -30.19 -3.20
C LEU A 460 -8.23 -29.59 -3.92
N PRO A 461 -7.57 -30.29 -4.88
CA PRO A 461 -6.49 -29.69 -5.65
C PRO A 461 -6.92 -28.50 -6.51
N ILE A 462 -8.19 -28.46 -6.95
CA ILE A 462 -8.79 -27.33 -7.67
C ILE A 462 -9.11 -26.22 -6.67
N ALA A 463 -9.75 -26.57 -5.56
CA ALA A 463 -10.11 -25.65 -4.48
C ALA A 463 -8.92 -24.85 -3.96
N LEU A 464 -7.77 -25.49 -3.72
CA LEU A 464 -6.54 -24.86 -3.24
C LEU A 464 -5.89 -23.91 -4.28
N ARG A 465 -6.33 -23.95 -5.54
CA ARG A 465 -5.88 -23.07 -6.63
C ARG A 465 -6.97 -22.14 -7.15
N ALA A 466 -8.18 -22.21 -6.59
CA ALA A 466 -9.35 -21.47 -7.06
C ALA A 466 -9.23 -19.94 -6.86
N LEU A 467 -8.32 -19.50 -5.97
CA LEU A 467 -8.09 -18.11 -5.64
C LEU A 467 -6.58 -17.80 -5.66
N PRO A 468 -6.19 -16.53 -5.83
CA PRO A 468 -4.83 -16.08 -5.58
C PRO A 468 -4.35 -16.48 -4.18
N THR A 469 -3.04 -16.53 -3.99
CA THR A 469 -2.42 -16.91 -2.72
C THR A 469 -1.62 -15.77 -2.12
N VAL A 470 -1.77 -15.58 -0.81
CA VAL A 470 -0.83 -14.82 0.02
C VAL A 470 -0.04 -15.82 0.86
N SER A 471 1.28 -15.87 0.68
CA SER A 471 2.17 -16.70 1.51
C SER A 471 2.99 -15.81 2.45
N LEU A 472 2.93 -16.07 3.75
CA LEU A 472 3.64 -15.32 4.77
C LEU A 472 4.78 -16.17 5.35
N ALA A 473 5.96 -15.57 5.45
CA ALA A 473 7.17 -16.21 5.96
C ALA A 473 7.86 -15.35 7.03
N MET A 474 8.02 -15.90 8.22
CA MET A 474 8.88 -15.35 9.28
C MET A 474 9.28 -16.42 10.30
N ASP A 475 10.05 -16.04 11.32
CA ASP A 475 10.42 -16.95 12.39
C ASP A 475 9.16 -17.52 13.09
N VAL A 476 9.15 -18.83 13.35
CA VAL A 476 8.04 -19.48 14.08
C VAL A 476 7.84 -18.86 15.46
N ASN A 477 8.90 -18.39 16.12
CA ASN A 477 8.82 -17.76 17.43
C ASN A 477 8.11 -16.40 17.36
N ASP A 478 8.31 -15.63 16.29
CA ASP A 478 7.58 -14.37 16.08
C ASP A 478 6.07 -14.59 15.92
N TRP A 479 5.66 -15.78 15.46
CA TRP A 479 4.27 -16.20 15.49
C TRP A 479 3.84 -16.69 16.89
N PHE A 480 4.53 -17.68 17.44
CA PHE A 480 3.94 -18.55 18.46
C PHE A 480 4.71 -18.62 19.78
N ASP A 481 5.83 -17.91 19.92
CA ASP A 481 6.52 -17.84 21.21
C ASP A 481 5.61 -17.24 22.31
N ALA A 482 5.82 -17.69 23.54
CA ALA A 482 4.97 -17.31 24.67
C ALA A 482 5.13 -15.84 25.09
N GLU A 483 6.31 -15.27 24.89
CA GLU A 483 6.63 -13.89 25.29
C GLU A 483 6.49 -12.93 24.11
N ILE A 484 7.00 -13.32 22.94
CA ILE A 484 7.08 -12.41 21.79
C ILE A 484 6.12 -12.76 20.64
N GLY A 485 5.54 -13.96 20.63
CA GLY A 485 4.75 -14.45 19.50
C GLY A 485 3.40 -13.74 19.36
N ILE A 486 3.14 -13.15 18.20
CA ILE A 486 1.92 -12.35 17.96
C ILE A 486 0.63 -13.18 17.94
N TYR A 487 0.71 -14.46 17.59
CA TYR A 487 -0.42 -15.39 17.61
C TYR A 487 -0.70 -15.92 19.03
N SER A 488 0.35 -16.24 19.78
CA SER A 488 0.25 -16.66 21.18
C SER A 488 -0.24 -15.53 22.10
N ASN A 489 0.11 -14.29 21.76
CA ASN A 489 -0.28 -13.08 22.50
C ASN A 489 -1.31 -12.25 21.70
N SER A 490 -2.34 -12.92 21.19
CA SER A 490 -3.22 -12.36 20.18
C SER A 490 -3.96 -11.07 20.54
N GLU A 491 -4.22 -10.83 21.83
CA GLU A 491 -4.91 -9.63 22.32
C GLU A 491 -4.00 -8.39 22.48
N GLU A 492 -2.69 -8.53 22.28
CA GLU A 492 -1.73 -7.44 22.40
C GLU A 492 -1.70 -6.55 21.14
N LYS A 493 -1.26 -5.29 21.29
CA LYS A 493 -1.42 -4.23 20.27
C LYS A 493 -0.30 -3.19 20.31
N GLY A 494 -0.17 -2.44 19.22
CA GLY A 494 0.79 -1.32 19.11
C GLY A 494 2.03 -1.71 18.32
N ALA A 495 2.99 -0.80 18.22
CA ALA A 495 4.23 -1.00 17.46
C ALA A 495 5.09 -2.15 18.03
N LEU A 496 5.12 -2.31 19.36
CA LEU A 496 5.85 -3.40 20.04
C LEU A 496 5.33 -4.82 19.70
N TRP A 497 4.16 -4.91 19.07
CA TRP A 497 3.52 -6.18 18.66
C TRP A 497 3.40 -6.29 17.15
N GLU A 498 4.18 -5.52 16.41
CA GLU A 498 4.44 -5.69 14.97
C GLU A 498 5.74 -6.50 14.81
N ARG A 499 5.78 -7.43 13.85
CA ARG A 499 6.93 -8.28 13.55
C ARG A 499 7.31 -8.17 12.07
N PRO A 500 8.60 -8.29 11.72
CA PRO A 500 9.00 -8.35 10.32
C PRO A 500 8.49 -9.65 9.68
N VAL A 501 7.89 -9.53 8.50
CA VAL A 501 7.40 -10.66 7.71
C VAL A 501 7.73 -10.47 6.23
N SER A 502 8.01 -11.58 5.54
CA SER A 502 7.99 -11.61 4.07
C SER A 502 6.60 -12.05 3.61
N ALA A 503 6.00 -11.30 2.70
CA ALA A 503 4.74 -11.64 2.04
C ALA A 503 4.99 -11.91 0.55
N GLU A 504 4.42 -12.99 0.03
CA GLU A 504 4.37 -13.31 -1.39
C GLU A 504 2.93 -13.27 -1.89
N PHE A 505 2.68 -12.54 -2.97
CA PHE A 505 1.40 -12.48 -3.68
C PHE A 505 1.52 -13.32 -4.95
N LEU A 506 0.76 -14.42 -5.03
CA LEU A 506 0.91 -15.45 -6.06
C LEU A 506 -0.38 -15.63 -6.85
N GLY A 507 -0.28 -15.73 -8.17
CA GLY A 507 -1.41 -16.07 -9.04
C GLY A 507 -2.48 -14.98 -9.15
N TYR A 508 -2.10 -13.70 -9.05
CA TYR A 508 -3.01 -12.59 -9.34
C TYR A 508 -3.12 -12.40 -10.88
N PRO A 509 -4.33 -12.29 -11.45
CA PRO A 509 -4.53 -12.33 -12.91
C PRO A 509 -3.76 -11.26 -13.69
N ASP A 510 -3.61 -10.07 -13.12
CA ASP A 510 -3.08 -8.88 -13.82
C ASP A 510 -1.66 -8.49 -13.40
N ALA A 511 -0.92 -9.39 -12.73
CA ALA A 511 0.46 -9.15 -12.31
C ALA A 511 1.29 -10.42 -12.17
N ASP A 512 2.60 -10.27 -12.33
CA ASP A 512 3.56 -11.31 -11.97
C ASP A 512 3.57 -11.54 -10.45
N ASP A 513 3.97 -12.74 -10.03
CA ASP A 513 4.12 -13.04 -8.61
C ASP A 513 5.15 -12.12 -7.94
N LEU A 514 4.79 -11.54 -6.80
CA LEU A 514 5.61 -10.55 -6.08
C LEU A 514 6.01 -11.07 -4.71
N GLN A 515 7.24 -10.75 -4.29
CA GLN A 515 7.66 -10.79 -2.89
C GLN A 515 7.92 -9.39 -2.37
N ILE A 516 7.46 -9.12 -1.16
CA ILE A 516 7.70 -7.87 -0.45
C ILE A 516 7.84 -8.15 1.05
N ASN A 517 8.69 -7.37 1.72
CA ASN A 517 8.80 -7.41 3.17
C ASN A 517 7.91 -6.32 3.80
N ALA A 518 7.29 -6.65 4.93
CA ALA A 518 6.34 -5.80 5.62
C ALA A 518 6.41 -6.03 7.14
N GLY A 519 5.74 -5.17 7.88
CA GLY A 519 5.40 -5.41 9.28
C GLY A 519 4.08 -6.16 9.34
N ILE A 520 3.93 -7.08 10.28
CA ILE A 520 2.66 -7.76 10.53
C ILE A 520 2.29 -7.73 12.00
N ARG A 521 1.00 -7.52 12.24
CA ARG A 521 0.39 -7.65 13.56
C ARG A 521 -1.04 -8.15 13.46
N LEU A 522 -1.56 -8.69 14.54
CA LEU A 522 -2.97 -9.03 14.61
C LEU A 522 -3.85 -7.77 14.69
N GLN A 523 -5.00 -7.80 14.02
CA GLN A 523 -5.92 -6.68 13.94
C GLN A 523 -7.32 -7.04 14.45
N GLY A 524 -8.01 -6.03 14.99
CA GLY A 524 -9.42 -6.06 15.32
C GLY A 524 -9.63 -6.14 16.83
N ASN A 525 -10.84 -6.50 17.24
CA ASN A 525 -11.13 -6.68 18.66
C ASN A 525 -11.45 -8.14 18.96
N ALA A 526 -12.65 -8.58 18.59
CA ALA A 526 -13.08 -9.93 18.91
C ALA A 526 -12.41 -11.00 18.02
N SER A 527 -11.86 -10.63 16.86
CA SER A 527 -11.06 -11.50 15.99
C SER A 527 -9.73 -11.92 16.60
N ARG A 528 -9.28 -11.23 17.64
CA ARG A 528 -8.03 -11.49 18.37
C ARG A 528 -8.25 -12.30 19.63
N TRP A 529 -9.49 -12.66 19.95
CA TRP A 529 -9.74 -13.49 21.12
C TRP A 529 -9.18 -14.88 20.89
N PRO A 530 -8.49 -15.47 21.88
CA PRO A 530 -7.94 -16.83 21.78
C PRO A 530 -9.01 -17.87 21.41
N SER A 531 -10.26 -17.70 21.86
CA SER A 531 -11.38 -18.57 21.48
C SER A 531 -11.77 -18.51 20.00
N ARG A 532 -11.08 -17.73 19.18
CA ARG A 532 -11.31 -17.53 17.74
C ARG A 532 -9.99 -17.70 17.00
N PRO A 533 -9.59 -18.94 16.70
CA PRO A 533 -8.21 -19.31 16.38
C PRO A 533 -7.71 -18.79 15.02
N LYS A 534 -8.62 -18.44 14.11
CA LYS A 534 -8.31 -17.82 12.82
C LYS A 534 -8.37 -16.30 12.96
N HIS A 535 -7.22 -15.68 13.22
CA HIS A 535 -7.12 -14.25 13.51
C HIS A 535 -7.09 -13.38 12.25
N ASN A 536 -7.59 -12.15 12.38
CA ASN A 536 -7.36 -11.12 11.39
C ASN A 536 -5.95 -10.51 11.60
N MET A 537 -5.27 -10.19 10.51
CA MET A 537 -3.92 -9.64 10.49
C MET A 537 -3.88 -8.35 9.68
N ARG A 538 -2.83 -7.57 9.85
CA ARG A 538 -2.55 -6.40 9.01
C ARG A 538 -1.09 -6.43 8.59
N LEU A 539 -0.87 -6.43 7.29
CA LEU A 539 0.41 -6.13 6.67
C LEU A 539 0.55 -4.61 6.59
N ALA A 540 1.56 -4.06 7.24
CA ALA A 540 1.94 -2.66 7.18
C ALA A 540 3.22 -2.56 6.34
N PHE A 541 3.12 -1.95 5.17
CA PHE A 541 4.28 -1.69 4.34
C PHE A 541 4.96 -0.47 4.91
N ARG A 542 6.18 -0.67 5.39
CA ARG A 542 7.00 0.36 5.98
C ARG A 542 8.42 0.20 5.51
N SER A 543 9.07 1.32 5.41
CA SER A 543 10.47 1.50 5.05
C SER A 543 11.40 0.67 5.93
N GLU A 544 11.09 0.58 7.23
CA GLU A 544 11.87 -0.19 8.20
C GLU A 544 11.91 -1.70 7.87
N TYR A 545 10.93 -2.19 7.10
CA TYR A 545 10.85 -3.58 6.68
C TYR A 545 11.25 -3.81 5.22
N GLY A 546 11.26 -2.76 4.38
CA GLY A 546 11.51 -2.90 2.94
C GLY A 546 11.04 -1.69 2.13
N ALA A 547 10.20 -1.92 1.12
CA ALA A 547 9.86 -0.91 0.11
C ALA A 547 9.05 0.31 0.62
N GLY A 548 8.53 0.29 1.84
CA GLY A 548 7.73 1.40 2.39
C GLY A 548 6.29 1.44 1.94
N ARG A 549 5.98 0.89 0.77
CA ARG A 549 4.63 0.82 0.22
C ARG A 549 4.50 -0.42 -0.65
N LEU A 550 3.28 -0.95 -0.76
CA LEU A 550 2.97 -1.94 -1.79
C LEU A 550 2.50 -1.21 -3.04
N GLU A 551 3.16 -1.48 -4.17
CA GLU A 551 2.70 -1.09 -5.50
C GLU A 551 2.38 -2.37 -6.29
N TYR A 552 1.12 -2.80 -6.24
CA TYR A 552 0.66 -4.06 -6.82
C TYR A 552 -0.85 -4.04 -7.09
N PRO A 553 -1.33 -4.51 -8.26
CA PRO A 553 -2.76 -4.49 -8.60
C PRO A 553 -3.54 -5.63 -7.90
N LEU A 554 -3.62 -5.58 -6.57
CA LEU A 554 -4.30 -6.61 -5.75
C LEU A 554 -5.76 -6.82 -6.14
N PHE A 555 -6.43 -5.80 -6.67
CA PHE A 555 -7.85 -5.81 -6.99
C PHE A 555 -8.12 -5.50 -8.48
N GLY A 556 -7.09 -5.66 -9.33
CA GLY A 556 -7.13 -5.39 -10.77
C GLY A 556 -6.48 -4.06 -11.17
N GLN A 557 -5.98 -3.97 -12.41
CA GLN A 557 -5.20 -2.81 -12.90
C GLN A 557 -6.00 -1.50 -13.03
N GLU A 558 -7.32 -1.58 -13.22
CA GLU A 558 -8.20 -0.41 -13.34
C GLU A 558 -8.58 0.21 -11.98
N THR A 559 -7.97 -0.27 -10.90
CA THR A 559 -8.23 0.18 -9.53
C THR A 559 -6.96 0.76 -8.89
N VAL A 560 -7.08 1.22 -7.63
CA VAL A 560 -5.91 1.67 -6.86
C VAL A 560 -4.92 0.51 -6.73
N THR A 561 -3.65 0.79 -7.02
CA THR A 561 -2.55 -0.19 -6.97
C THR A 561 -1.53 0.10 -5.88
N ARG A 562 -1.73 1.14 -5.06
CA ARG A 562 -0.78 1.59 -4.05
C ARG A 562 -1.40 1.53 -2.66
N PHE A 563 -0.69 0.90 -1.72
CA PHE A 563 -1.21 0.66 -0.37
C PHE A 563 -0.12 0.80 0.70
N ASN A 564 -0.40 1.56 1.76
CA ASN A 564 0.43 1.59 2.98
C ASN A 564 0.15 0.39 3.89
N SER A 565 -1.05 -0.19 3.81
CA SER A 565 -1.37 -1.42 4.52
C SER A 565 -2.48 -2.22 3.87
N ILE A 566 -2.43 -3.54 4.06
CA ILE A 566 -3.51 -4.45 3.67
C ILE A 566 -3.92 -5.27 4.88
N VAL A 567 -5.22 -5.41 5.09
CA VAL A 567 -5.79 -6.21 6.16
C VAL A 567 -6.14 -7.59 5.62
N LEU A 568 -5.70 -8.64 6.31
CA LEU A 568 -6.07 -10.03 6.03
C LEU A 568 -7.14 -10.44 7.04
N ARG A 569 -8.41 -10.56 6.65
CA ARG A 569 -9.49 -10.96 7.57
C ARG A 569 -9.84 -12.43 7.39
N GLY A 570 -9.81 -13.19 8.48
CA GLY A 570 -10.18 -14.60 8.54
C GLY A 570 -11.69 -14.85 8.65
N GLY A 571 -12.53 -13.89 8.24
CA GLY A 571 -13.99 -14.02 8.28
C GLY A 571 -14.60 -14.11 9.68
N ASN A 572 -13.91 -13.64 10.72
CA ASN A 572 -14.25 -13.92 12.12
C ASN A 572 -15.73 -13.70 12.55
N GLY A 573 -16.48 -12.73 12.04
CA GLY A 573 -17.91 -12.58 12.39
C GLY A 573 -18.88 -13.30 11.46
N ASP A 574 -18.39 -13.88 10.36
CA ASP A 574 -19.14 -14.54 9.29
C ASP A 574 -18.41 -15.79 8.76
N SER A 575 -18.10 -16.73 9.65
CA SER A 575 -17.36 -17.96 9.32
C SER A 575 -17.65 -19.09 10.31
N TRP A 576 -17.15 -20.28 9.99
CA TRP A 576 -17.24 -21.47 10.83
C TRP A 576 -16.42 -21.37 12.11
N ILE A 577 -15.41 -20.50 12.18
CA ILE A 577 -14.61 -20.32 13.40
C ILE A 577 -15.33 -19.51 14.49
N ASN A 578 -16.48 -18.87 14.20
CA ASN A 578 -17.20 -18.09 15.20
C ASN A 578 -18.16 -18.96 16.05
N PRO A 579 -17.97 -19.06 17.38
CA PRO A 579 -18.78 -19.93 18.22
C PRO A 579 -20.28 -19.59 18.24
N ASN A 580 -20.66 -18.34 17.93
CA ASN A 580 -22.06 -17.91 17.98
C ASN A 580 -22.79 -18.05 16.64
N VAL A 581 -22.06 -18.19 15.54
CA VAL A 581 -22.64 -18.17 14.17
C VAL A 581 -22.06 -19.17 13.19
N PHE A 582 -21.21 -20.09 13.65
CA PHE A 582 -20.61 -21.14 12.81
C PHE A 582 -21.61 -21.97 11.99
N HIS A 583 -22.88 -22.06 12.40
CA HIS A 583 -23.92 -22.76 11.66
C HIS A 583 -24.48 -21.97 10.46
N ARG A 584 -24.11 -20.70 10.29
CA ARG A 584 -24.60 -19.74 9.28
C ARG A 584 -23.47 -18.94 8.60
N GLY A 585 -22.21 -19.33 8.79
CA GLY A 585 -21.07 -18.63 8.20
C GLY A 585 -21.12 -18.69 6.69
N SER A 586 -21.15 -17.53 6.02
CA SER A 586 -21.19 -17.44 4.56
C SER A 586 -19.92 -16.90 3.94
N TYR A 587 -19.08 -16.18 4.69
CA TYR A 587 -17.86 -15.50 4.21
C TYR A 587 -18.13 -14.41 3.15
N ILE A 588 -19.35 -13.88 3.09
CA ILE A 588 -19.81 -12.98 2.01
C ILE A 588 -20.30 -11.62 2.53
N ARG A 589 -20.86 -11.57 3.75
CA ARG A 589 -21.76 -10.47 4.17
C ARG A 589 -21.13 -9.09 4.15
N ASP A 590 -19.92 -8.98 4.68
CA ASP A 590 -19.23 -7.70 4.78
C ASP A 590 -18.91 -7.15 3.39
N GLN A 591 -18.48 -8.01 2.46
CA GLN A 591 -18.22 -7.60 1.08
C GLN A 591 -19.50 -7.24 0.33
N TRP A 592 -20.58 -8.01 0.54
CA TRP A 592 -21.86 -7.73 -0.09
C TRP A 592 -22.36 -6.31 0.24
N HIS A 593 -22.14 -5.80 1.46
CA HIS A 593 -22.51 -4.42 1.80
C HIS A 593 -21.73 -3.39 0.97
N ARG A 594 -20.46 -3.64 0.70
CA ARG A 594 -19.62 -2.79 -0.15
C ARG A 594 -19.99 -2.91 -1.63
N ASP A 595 -20.25 -4.11 -2.13
CA ASP A 595 -20.73 -4.31 -3.50
C ASP A 595 -22.05 -3.56 -3.74
N ILE A 596 -22.95 -3.62 -2.77
CA ILE A 596 -24.20 -2.85 -2.79
C ILE A 596 -23.89 -1.35 -2.78
N GLN A 597 -23.06 -0.85 -1.86
CA GLN A 597 -22.72 0.57 -1.79
C GLN A 597 -22.03 1.08 -3.07
N SER A 598 -21.12 0.29 -3.64
CA SER A 598 -20.42 0.58 -4.89
C SER A 598 -21.41 0.69 -6.06
N THR A 599 -22.31 -0.27 -6.20
CA THR A 599 -23.34 -0.23 -7.26
C THR A 599 -24.40 0.84 -7.05
N MET A 600 -24.52 1.42 -5.85
CA MET A 600 -25.30 2.65 -5.62
C MET A 600 -24.57 3.93 -6.09
N GLY A 601 -23.32 3.80 -6.57
CA GLY A 601 -22.52 4.88 -7.16
C GLY A 601 -21.52 5.52 -6.19
N HIS A 602 -21.16 4.84 -5.10
CA HIS A 602 -20.25 5.38 -4.09
C HIS A 602 -18.88 4.69 -4.12
N VAL A 603 -17.84 5.44 -3.78
CA VAL A 603 -16.52 4.89 -3.50
C VAL A 603 -16.59 3.99 -2.25
N THR A 604 -15.95 2.83 -2.30
CA THR A 604 -15.86 1.87 -1.20
C THR A 604 -14.45 1.31 -1.10
N SER A 605 -14.04 0.90 0.11
CA SER A 605 -12.77 0.17 0.26
C SER A 605 -12.76 -1.11 -0.57
N LEU A 606 -11.68 -1.35 -1.29
CA LEU A 606 -11.52 -2.53 -2.14
C LEU A 606 -11.31 -3.81 -1.30
N GLN A 607 -11.75 -4.93 -1.86
CA GLN A 607 -11.60 -6.26 -1.26
C GLN A 607 -11.40 -7.33 -2.33
N GLY A 608 -10.64 -8.38 -1.97
CA GLY A 608 -10.48 -9.61 -2.74
C GLY A 608 -10.45 -10.83 -1.83
N TYR A 609 -10.48 -12.02 -2.42
CA TYR A 609 -10.31 -13.29 -1.70
C TYR A 609 -8.96 -13.90 -2.03
N ALA A 610 -8.32 -14.52 -1.05
CA ALA A 610 -7.11 -15.29 -1.26
C ALA A 610 -7.04 -16.49 -0.32
N HIS A 611 -6.25 -17.48 -0.73
CA HIS A 611 -5.72 -18.50 0.16
C HIS A 611 -4.55 -17.93 0.96
N LEU A 612 -4.55 -18.14 2.28
CA LEU A 612 -3.43 -17.76 3.13
C LEU A 612 -2.57 -18.99 3.45
N TYR A 613 -1.24 -18.82 3.33
CA TYR A 613 -0.25 -19.75 3.83
C TYR A 613 0.65 -19.06 4.86
N ILE A 614 1.04 -19.79 5.92
CA ILE A 614 1.98 -19.32 6.95
C ILE A 614 3.11 -20.34 7.07
N ASN A 615 4.34 -19.93 6.73
CA ASN A 615 5.54 -20.76 6.69
C ASN A 615 5.30 -22.09 5.94
N GLY A 616 4.54 -22.03 4.85
CA GLY A 616 4.17 -23.19 4.02
C GLY A 616 2.93 -23.97 4.48
N LEU A 617 2.39 -23.74 5.69
CA LEU A 617 1.13 -24.36 6.11
C LEU A 617 -0.06 -23.63 5.51
N TYR A 618 -1.03 -24.37 4.97
CA TYR A 618 -2.29 -23.80 4.53
C TYR A 618 -3.12 -23.35 5.74
N TRP A 619 -3.52 -22.09 5.70
CA TRP A 619 -4.22 -21.43 6.79
C TRP A 619 -5.69 -21.11 6.47
N GLY A 620 -6.13 -21.30 5.22
CA GLY A 620 -7.54 -21.16 4.83
C GLY A 620 -7.86 -19.91 4.02
N LEU A 621 -9.16 -19.71 3.79
CA LEU A 621 -9.73 -18.61 3.03
C LEU A 621 -9.66 -17.29 3.82
N TYR A 622 -9.05 -16.27 3.22
CA TYR A 622 -8.98 -14.92 3.78
C TYR A 622 -9.55 -13.90 2.81
N HIS A 623 -10.07 -12.83 3.39
CA HIS A 623 -10.38 -11.60 2.66
C HIS A 623 -9.18 -10.65 2.74
N LEU A 624 -8.76 -10.09 1.62
CA LEU A 624 -7.81 -8.97 1.55
C LEU A 624 -8.60 -7.68 1.53
N PHE A 625 -8.16 -6.71 2.34
CA PHE A 625 -8.92 -5.51 2.62
C PHE A 625 -8.04 -4.27 2.55
N GLU A 626 -8.50 -3.31 1.76
CA GLU A 626 -8.05 -1.93 1.88
C GLU A 626 -8.60 -1.32 3.17
N ARG A 627 -7.78 -0.53 3.85
CA ARG A 627 -8.13 0.10 5.12
C ARG A 627 -8.60 1.53 4.85
N VAL A 628 -9.78 1.89 5.37
CA VAL A 628 -10.28 3.28 5.30
C VAL A 628 -9.55 4.16 6.31
N ASP A 629 -8.47 4.79 5.86
CA ASP A 629 -7.70 5.86 6.52
C ASP A 629 -7.27 6.91 5.48
N ALA A 630 -6.36 7.82 5.82
CA ALA A 630 -5.95 8.90 4.92
C ALA A 630 -5.31 8.42 3.61
N ASP A 631 -4.59 7.29 3.60
CA ASP A 631 -4.02 6.67 2.40
C ASP A 631 -5.15 6.34 1.41
N PHE A 632 -6.16 5.60 1.87
CA PHE A 632 -7.38 5.33 1.11
C PHE A 632 -8.07 6.60 0.60
N MET A 633 -8.22 7.62 1.46
CA MET A 633 -8.87 8.85 1.03
C MET A 633 -8.08 9.55 -0.09
N SER A 634 -6.75 9.60 0.01
CA SER A 634 -5.90 10.25 -1.00
C SER A 634 -5.89 9.51 -2.34
N GLU A 635 -5.83 8.17 -2.32
CA GLU A 635 -5.79 7.37 -3.55
C GLU A 635 -7.13 7.38 -4.30
N HIS A 636 -8.27 7.44 -3.58
CA HIS A 636 -9.59 7.42 -4.21
C HIS A 636 -10.21 8.80 -4.46
N PHE A 637 -9.83 9.83 -3.71
CA PHE A 637 -10.40 11.18 -3.82
C PHE A 637 -9.38 12.25 -4.25
N GLY A 638 -8.11 11.89 -4.45
CA GLY A 638 -7.02 12.80 -4.83
C GLY A 638 -6.39 13.52 -3.62
N GLY A 639 -5.45 14.43 -3.85
CA GLY A 639 -4.77 15.17 -2.78
C GLY A 639 -3.72 14.33 -2.04
N SER A 640 -3.32 14.80 -0.87
CA SER A 640 -2.36 14.16 0.04
C SER A 640 -3.05 13.58 1.28
N GLU A 641 -2.40 12.65 1.99
CA GLU A 641 -2.94 12.08 3.23
C GLU A 641 -3.27 13.16 4.29
N ASP A 642 -2.48 14.25 4.33
CA ASP A 642 -2.66 15.36 5.26
C ASP A 642 -3.94 16.17 5.01
N ASP A 643 -4.55 16.05 3.83
CA ASP A 643 -5.76 16.80 3.46
C ASP A 643 -7.04 16.20 4.07
N TYR A 644 -6.95 15.03 4.71
CA TYR A 644 -8.12 14.26 5.13
C TYR A 644 -8.25 14.09 6.65
N ASP A 645 -9.51 14.15 7.10
CA ASP A 645 -9.97 13.64 8.39
C ASP A 645 -10.72 12.32 8.16
N VAL A 646 -10.35 11.27 8.90
CA VAL A 646 -11.06 9.98 8.88
C VAL A 646 -11.47 9.62 10.29
N ILE A 647 -12.77 9.39 10.50
CA ILE A 647 -13.41 9.29 11.81
C ILE A 647 -14.03 7.90 11.99
N LYS A 648 -13.97 7.42 13.23
CA LYS A 648 -14.74 6.26 13.70
C LYS A 648 -15.26 6.48 15.12
N ASP A 649 -16.16 5.61 15.56
CA ASP A 649 -16.63 5.56 16.94
C ASP A 649 -15.52 5.20 17.94
N ILE A 650 -15.67 5.68 19.19
CA ILE A 650 -15.07 5.04 20.34
C ILE A 650 -16.14 4.18 21.00
N ARG A 651 -15.97 2.87 20.89
CA ARG A 651 -16.94 1.87 21.33
C ARG A 651 -17.42 2.12 22.77
N ASN A 652 -18.73 2.03 22.98
CA ASN A 652 -19.40 2.12 24.31
C ASN A 652 -19.20 3.43 25.09
N THR A 653 -18.90 4.55 24.43
CA THR A 653 -18.69 5.85 25.10
C THR A 653 -19.89 6.79 25.08
N GLY A 654 -20.97 6.44 24.37
CA GLY A 654 -22.17 7.27 24.28
C GLY A 654 -22.01 8.51 23.38
N GLY A 655 -21.25 8.38 22.29
CA GLY A 655 -21.13 9.43 21.25
C GLY A 655 -19.74 10.06 21.14
N LEU A 656 -18.69 9.46 21.70
CA LEU A 656 -17.31 9.90 21.41
C LEU A 656 -16.81 9.23 20.13
N VAL A 657 -16.00 9.98 19.39
CA VAL A 657 -15.34 9.54 18.17
C VAL A 657 -13.84 9.75 18.29
N GLU A 658 -13.07 8.99 17.53
CA GLU A 658 -11.63 9.17 17.38
C GLU A 658 -11.28 9.39 15.91
N ALA A 659 -10.23 10.18 15.68
CA ALA A 659 -9.61 10.29 14.39
C ALA A 659 -8.73 9.07 14.15
N VAL A 660 -8.98 8.39 13.04
CA VAL A 660 -8.08 7.41 12.43
C VAL A 660 -6.90 8.11 11.80
N SER A 661 -7.19 9.26 11.18
CA SER A 661 -6.28 10.20 10.56
C SER A 661 -6.86 11.61 10.75
N GLY A 662 -6.02 12.61 10.96
CA GLY A 662 -6.44 14.00 11.15
C GLY A 662 -7.06 14.31 12.51
N THR A 663 -8.09 15.15 12.52
CA THR A 663 -8.72 15.68 13.74
C THR A 663 -10.22 15.39 13.80
N THR A 664 -10.86 15.61 14.96
CA THR A 664 -12.31 15.42 15.14
C THR A 664 -13.10 16.74 15.05
N GLU A 665 -12.47 17.86 14.72
CA GLU A 665 -13.07 19.20 14.78
C GLU A 665 -14.25 19.34 13.82
N SER A 666 -14.06 18.98 12.55
CA SER A 666 -15.11 18.98 11.52
C SER A 666 -16.31 18.12 11.92
N TRP A 667 -16.08 17.01 12.63
CA TRP A 667 -17.16 16.13 13.10
C TRP A 667 -17.99 16.78 14.19
N LEU A 668 -17.34 17.45 15.14
CA LEU A 668 -18.02 18.20 16.20
C LEU A 668 -18.85 19.36 15.63
N GLU A 669 -18.36 19.99 14.56
CA GLU A 669 -19.11 21.02 13.85
C GLU A 669 -20.35 20.44 13.16
N LEU A 670 -20.25 19.30 12.47
CA LEU A 670 -21.42 18.61 11.92
C LEU A 670 -22.46 18.29 13.02
N VAL A 671 -22.01 17.76 14.17
CA VAL A 671 -22.88 17.50 15.33
C VAL A 671 -23.56 18.78 15.81
N SER A 672 -22.85 19.90 15.84
CA SER A 672 -23.41 21.21 16.21
C SER A 672 -24.50 21.65 15.22
N ARG A 673 -24.23 21.57 13.92
CA ARG A 673 -25.16 21.97 12.85
C ARG A 673 -26.44 21.14 12.86
N VAL A 674 -26.34 19.83 12.99
CA VAL A 674 -27.53 18.96 13.01
C VAL A 674 -28.34 19.05 14.31
N SER A 675 -27.78 19.64 15.36
CA SER A 675 -28.48 19.87 16.63
C SER A 675 -29.34 21.15 16.62
N THR A 676 -29.37 21.87 15.50
CA THR A 676 -30.25 23.04 15.30
C THR A 676 -31.65 22.62 14.80
N ASP A 677 -32.56 23.58 14.61
CA ASP A 677 -33.88 23.29 14.04
C ASP A 677 -33.78 23.08 12.52
N LEU A 678 -33.63 21.81 12.13
CA LEU A 678 -33.50 21.38 10.73
C LEU A 678 -34.83 21.39 9.96
N SER A 679 -35.95 21.79 10.56
CA SER A 679 -37.20 22.02 9.81
C SER A 679 -37.12 23.25 8.89
N THR A 680 -36.12 24.11 9.09
CA THR A 680 -35.86 25.30 8.26
C THR A 680 -34.85 24.99 7.15
N ASN A 681 -35.09 25.53 5.95
CA ASN A 681 -34.22 25.30 4.79
C ASN A 681 -32.79 25.84 4.99
N GLU A 682 -32.63 26.93 5.75
CA GLU A 682 -31.32 27.54 6.03
C GLU A 682 -30.45 26.64 6.91
N ASN A 683 -30.98 26.16 8.04
CA ASN A 683 -30.24 25.25 8.92
C ASN A 683 -29.97 23.92 8.25
N TYR A 684 -30.93 23.39 7.48
CA TYR A 684 -30.73 22.18 6.70
C TYR A 684 -29.59 22.36 5.69
N ALA A 685 -29.60 23.43 4.88
CA ALA A 685 -28.53 23.72 3.93
C ALA A 685 -27.16 23.87 4.60
N ALA A 686 -27.08 24.57 5.74
CA ALA A 686 -25.84 24.72 6.49
C ALA A 686 -25.28 23.39 7.01
N ALA A 687 -26.14 22.44 7.38
CA ALA A 687 -25.70 21.11 7.78
C ALA A 687 -25.17 20.29 6.58
N LEU A 688 -25.76 20.47 5.38
CA LEU A 688 -25.33 19.79 4.15
C LEU A 688 -23.92 20.18 3.67
N GLU A 689 -23.39 21.33 4.10
CA GLU A 689 -22.00 21.73 3.83
C GLU A 689 -20.98 20.76 4.44
N TYR A 690 -21.38 19.99 5.47
CA TYR A 690 -20.48 19.08 6.20
C TYR A 690 -20.71 17.61 5.89
N VAL A 691 -21.80 17.22 5.23
CA VAL A 691 -22.14 15.80 5.01
C VAL A 691 -22.71 15.56 3.62
N ASP A 692 -22.24 14.49 2.97
CA ASP A 692 -22.87 14.01 1.75
C ASP A 692 -24.12 13.23 2.14
N VAL A 693 -25.25 13.92 2.07
CA VAL A 693 -26.52 13.37 2.53
C VAL A 693 -27.02 12.24 1.63
N VAL A 694 -26.66 12.22 0.33
CA VAL A 694 -27.03 11.14 -0.59
C VAL A 694 -26.28 9.87 -0.21
N ASN A 695 -24.97 9.99 0.02
CA ASN A 695 -24.16 8.89 0.53
C ASN A 695 -24.64 8.39 1.89
N LEU A 696 -24.97 9.29 2.83
CA LEU A 696 -25.52 8.91 4.13
C LEU A 696 -26.84 8.13 4.00
N ILE A 697 -27.77 8.58 3.16
CA ILE A 697 -29.06 7.90 2.95
C ILE A 697 -28.85 6.50 2.39
N ASP A 698 -28.03 6.36 1.35
CA ASP A 698 -27.75 5.07 0.73
C ASP A 698 -27.05 4.12 1.71
N TYR A 699 -26.02 4.59 2.43
CA TYR A 699 -25.37 3.85 3.51
C TYR A 699 -26.36 3.34 4.57
N LEU A 700 -27.33 4.16 4.96
CA LEU A 700 -28.38 3.78 5.91
C LEU A 700 -29.36 2.77 5.29
N LEU A 701 -29.75 2.95 4.03
CA LEU A 701 -30.64 2.03 3.32
C LEU A 701 -30.06 0.61 3.29
N ILE A 702 -28.76 0.46 3.08
CA ILE A 702 -28.09 -0.85 3.09
C ILE A 702 -28.23 -1.51 4.46
N ASN A 703 -27.93 -0.78 5.54
CA ASN A 703 -28.01 -1.32 6.89
C ASN A 703 -29.45 -1.56 7.36
N PHE A 704 -30.38 -0.71 6.94
CA PHE A 704 -31.81 -0.92 7.17
C PHE A 704 -32.27 -2.16 6.43
N TYR A 705 -31.91 -2.31 5.16
CA TYR A 705 -32.20 -3.48 4.35
C TYR A 705 -31.61 -4.74 4.96
N SER A 706 -30.36 -4.74 5.38
CA SER A 706 -29.73 -5.92 5.97
C SER A 706 -30.19 -6.21 7.40
N GLY A 707 -30.93 -5.28 8.03
CA GLY A 707 -31.38 -5.42 9.41
C GLY A 707 -30.21 -5.51 10.40
N ASN A 708 -29.11 -4.82 10.09
CA ASN A 708 -27.88 -4.83 10.87
C ASN A 708 -28.17 -4.44 12.34
N ARG A 709 -27.45 -4.93 13.34
CA ARG A 709 -27.66 -4.53 14.75
C ARG A 709 -26.42 -4.05 15.47
N ASP A 710 -25.27 -4.13 14.81
CA ASP A 710 -23.98 -3.94 15.45
C ASP A 710 -23.19 -2.78 14.81
N TRP A 711 -23.87 -1.86 14.10
CA TRP A 711 -23.21 -0.93 13.16
C TRP A 711 -23.34 0.58 13.44
N ASP A 712 -24.26 1.02 14.29
CA ASP A 712 -24.39 2.46 14.51
C ASP A 712 -23.62 2.92 15.75
N ARG A 713 -23.47 2.05 16.74
CA ARG A 713 -22.65 2.28 17.95
C ARG A 713 -21.21 1.78 17.84
N SER A 714 -20.87 1.18 16.70
CA SER A 714 -19.56 0.69 16.28
C SER A 714 -19.61 0.32 14.80
N ASN A 715 -18.51 -0.02 14.14
CA ASN A 715 -18.52 -0.61 12.78
C ASN A 715 -18.99 0.35 11.67
N TRP A 716 -18.46 1.57 11.69
CA TRP A 716 -18.57 2.52 10.58
C TRP A 716 -17.30 3.35 10.46
N ARG A 717 -17.08 3.91 9.27
CA ARG A 717 -16.01 4.88 8.98
C ARG A 717 -16.61 6.07 8.24
N ALA A 718 -16.10 7.27 8.50
CA ALA A 718 -16.44 8.44 7.72
C ALA A 718 -15.17 9.23 7.36
N GLY A 719 -15.07 9.70 6.12
CA GLY A 719 -13.92 10.47 5.63
C GLY A 719 -14.36 11.82 5.08
N ARG A 720 -13.50 12.85 5.20
CA ARG A 720 -13.74 14.21 4.69
C ARG A 720 -12.42 14.90 4.34
N HIS A 721 -12.38 15.62 3.22
CA HIS A 721 -11.32 16.59 2.94
C HIS A 721 -11.48 17.83 3.84
N ARG A 722 -10.42 18.30 4.52
CA ARG A 722 -10.48 19.33 5.58
C ARG A 722 -11.04 20.67 5.11
N ASP A 723 -10.53 21.19 3.98
CA ASP A 723 -10.82 22.55 3.55
C ASP A 723 -12.21 22.75 2.92
N SER A 724 -12.78 21.74 2.27
CA SER A 724 -14.02 21.88 1.50
C SER A 724 -14.82 20.59 1.34
N GLY A 725 -14.43 19.51 2.03
CA GLY A 725 -15.05 18.21 1.87
C GLY A 725 -16.41 18.11 2.59
N ARG A 726 -17.15 17.06 2.25
CA ARG A 726 -18.30 16.59 3.01
C ARG A 726 -17.98 15.21 3.56
N PHE A 727 -18.47 14.89 4.75
CA PHE A 727 -18.35 13.54 5.29
C PHE A 727 -19.08 12.55 4.38
N VAL A 728 -18.34 11.55 3.93
CA VAL A 728 -18.85 10.34 3.27
C VAL A 728 -18.68 9.16 4.22
N PHE A 729 -19.67 8.28 4.27
CA PHE A 729 -19.73 7.11 5.14
C PHE A 729 -19.44 5.84 4.35
N PHE A 730 -18.70 4.93 4.96
CA PHE A 730 -18.28 3.68 4.35
C PHE A 730 -18.79 2.48 5.16
N ALA A 731 -19.35 1.49 4.46
CA ALA A 731 -19.71 0.21 5.06
C ALA A 731 -18.46 -0.49 5.63
N TRP A 732 -18.54 -0.88 6.90
CA TRP A 732 -17.44 -1.49 7.63
C TRP A 732 -17.96 -2.56 8.59
N ASP A 733 -17.31 -3.71 8.66
CA ASP A 733 -17.59 -4.78 9.64
C ASP A 733 -19.09 -5.14 9.79
N SER A 734 -19.76 -5.35 8.64
CA SER A 734 -21.19 -5.58 8.47
C SER A 734 -21.56 -7.06 8.43
N GLU A 735 -21.02 -7.85 9.37
CA GLU A 735 -21.18 -9.31 9.41
C GLU A 735 -22.43 -9.74 10.23
N ARG A 736 -22.97 -8.85 11.08
CA ARG A 736 -24.11 -9.11 11.98
C ARG A 736 -25.46 -8.71 11.37
N THR A 737 -25.72 -9.25 10.20
CA THR A 737 -26.83 -8.87 9.33
C THR A 737 -27.69 -10.07 8.96
N ASP A 738 -28.80 -9.82 8.27
CA ASP A 738 -29.61 -10.84 7.61
C ASP A 738 -30.02 -12.02 8.52
N LEU A 739 -30.00 -13.22 7.96
CA LEU A 739 -30.19 -14.48 8.66
C LEU A 739 -29.07 -14.78 9.68
N ASN A 740 -27.96 -14.03 9.77
CA ASN A 740 -26.84 -14.25 10.73
C ASN A 740 -27.04 -13.65 12.15
N THR A 741 -28.10 -12.90 12.33
CA THR A 741 -28.42 -12.22 13.59
C THR A 741 -28.99 -13.19 14.64
N SER A 742 -28.66 -12.99 15.94
CA SER A 742 -29.06 -13.87 17.05
C SER A 742 -30.59 -14.10 17.15
N SER A 743 -30.99 -15.32 17.52
CA SER A 743 -32.35 -15.87 17.56
C SER A 743 -33.25 -15.37 18.71
N THR A 744 -32.90 -14.27 19.39
CA THR A 744 -33.63 -13.80 20.59
C THR A 744 -34.76 -12.82 20.31
N VAL A 745 -35.18 -12.65 19.05
CA VAL A 745 -36.25 -11.70 18.66
C VAL A 745 -37.56 -12.45 18.42
N THR A 746 -38.66 -11.91 18.95
CA THR A 746 -40.03 -12.41 18.78
C THR A 746 -40.54 -12.32 17.33
N ASP A 747 -39.93 -11.44 16.54
CA ASP A 747 -40.12 -11.30 15.10
C ASP A 747 -38.93 -11.95 14.38
N GLY A 748 -39.19 -12.84 13.42
CA GLY A 748 -38.14 -13.57 12.69
C GLY A 748 -37.10 -12.65 12.03
N PRO A 749 -35.92 -13.16 11.64
CA PRO A 749 -34.81 -12.34 11.17
C PRO A 749 -35.17 -11.42 9.99
N VAL A 750 -36.03 -11.87 9.07
CA VAL A 750 -36.45 -11.14 7.86
C VAL A 750 -37.28 -9.88 8.18
N SER A 751 -38.11 -9.90 9.22
CA SER A 751 -38.99 -8.77 9.57
C SER A 751 -38.32 -7.72 10.46
N ARG A 752 -37.03 -7.89 10.76
CA ARG A 752 -36.29 -7.00 11.66
C ARG A 752 -36.33 -5.56 11.18
N ASN A 753 -36.63 -4.66 12.12
CA ASN A 753 -36.70 -3.23 11.87
C ASN A 753 -35.66 -2.47 12.69
N VAL A 754 -34.79 -1.74 12.01
CA VAL A 754 -33.71 -0.92 12.62
C VAL A 754 -33.73 0.54 12.13
N THR A 755 -34.79 0.93 11.42
CA THR A 755 -35.02 2.29 10.90
C THR A 755 -35.14 3.35 12.02
N ARG A 756 -35.44 2.92 13.25
CA ARG A 756 -35.58 3.78 14.44
C ARG A 756 -34.31 3.90 15.28
N THR A 757 -33.20 3.35 14.82
CA THR A 757 -31.92 3.48 15.53
C THR A 757 -31.54 4.96 15.62
N ASN A 758 -31.01 5.37 16.79
CA ASN A 758 -30.69 6.76 17.10
C ASN A 758 -29.59 6.85 18.17
N ASN A 759 -28.35 6.43 17.87
CA ASN A 759 -27.27 6.57 18.84
C ASN A 759 -26.66 7.98 18.74
N PRO A 760 -26.54 8.72 19.85
CA PRO A 760 -26.08 10.11 19.85
C PRO A 760 -24.75 10.30 19.11
N LYS A 761 -24.70 11.33 18.24
CA LYS A 761 -23.51 11.76 17.51
C LYS A 761 -22.91 10.75 16.53
N TYR A 762 -23.65 9.69 16.18
CA TYR A 762 -23.29 8.69 15.18
C TYR A 762 -24.17 8.81 13.93
N PRO A 763 -23.96 8.01 12.85
CA PRO A 763 -24.68 8.19 11.59
C PRO A 763 -26.20 8.24 11.73
N THR A 764 -26.80 7.38 12.55
CA THR A 764 -28.26 7.41 12.72
C THR A 764 -28.75 8.63 13.51
N PHE A 765 -27.93 9.24 14.38
CA PHE A 765 -28.33 10.50 15.01
C PHE A 765 -28.53 11.60 13.97
N PHE A 766 -27.61 11.72 13.02
CA PHE A 766 -27.75 12.67 11.90
C PHE A 766 -29.02 12.40 11.10
N HIS A 767 -29.26 11.15 10.73
CA HIS A 767 -30.50 10.74 10.06
C HIS A 767 -31.75 11.20 10.83
N GLN A 768 -31.82 10.90 12.14
CA GLN A 768 -32.99 11.24 12.95
C GLN A 768 -33.20 12.75 13.06
N GLN A 769 -32.12 13.53 13.20
CA GLN A 769 -32.24 14.99 13.16
C GLN A 769 -32.73 15.47 11.78
N PHE A 770 -32.15 14.94 10.69
CA PHE A 770 -32.51 15.33 9.34
C PHE A 770 -33.97 15.01 8.98
N THR A 771 -34.62 14.03 9.62
CA THR A 771 -36.04 13.73 9.39
C THR A 771 -37.00 14.88 9.73
N ALA A 772 -36.54 15.91 10.45
CA ALA A 772 -37.29 17.14 10.66
C ALA A 772 -37.46 17.98 9.38
N SER A 773 -36.56 17.83 8.40
CA SER A 773 -36.63 18.51 7.10
C SER A 773 -37.54 17.73 6.13
N PRO A 774 -38.61 18.36 5.59
CA PRO A 774 -39.42 17.73 4.54
C PRO A 774 -38.61 17.38 3.28
N GLU A 775 -37.58 18.16 2.96
CA GLU A 775 -36.71 17.92 1.81
C GLU A 775 -35.82 16.68 2.02
N TYR A 776 -35.31 16.46 3.23
CA TYR A 776 -34.58 15.23 3.53
C TYR A 776 -35.47 13.99 3.40
N ARG A 777 -36.71 14.05 3.91
CA ARG A 777 -37.67 12.93 3.81
C ARG A 777 -37.99 12.60 2.35
N MET A 778 -38.19 13.62 1.53
CA MET A 778 -38.43 13.43 0.10
C MET A 778 -37.20 12.85 -0.60
N LEU A 779 -36.00 13.37 -0.32
CA LEU A 779 -34.76 12.80 -0.86
C LEU A 779 -34.56 11.35 -0.42
N PHE A 780 -34.88 11.01 0.83
CA PHE A 780 -34.84 9.63 1.33
C PHE A 780 -35.80 8.73 0.54
N ALA A 781 -37.01 9.22 0.28
CA ALA A 781 -38.00 8.52 -0.54
C ALA A 781 -37.50 8.31 -1.98
N ASP A 782 -36.84 9.31 -2.57
CA ASP A 782 -36.28 9.24 -3.92
C ASP A 782 -35.16 8.20 -4.02
N ARG A 783 -34.22 8.19 -3.07
CA ARG A 783 -33.18 7.15 -2.99
C ARG A 783 -33.78 5.76 -2.76
N THR A 784 -34.82 5.68 -1.94
CA THR A 784 -35.57 4.43 -1.73
C THR A 784 -36.21 3.96 -3.03
N GLN A 785 -36.87 4.84 -3.79
CA GLN A 785 -37.48 4.51 -5.09
C GLN A 785 -36.43 4.00 -6.08
N ARG A 786 -35.28 4.67 -6.17
CA ARG A 786 -34.17 4.27 -7.04
C ARG A 786 -33.65 2.86 -6.74
N HIS A 787 -33.56 2.48 -5.47
CA HIS A 787 -32.87 1.26 -5.08
C HIS A 787 -33.78 0.07 -4.79
N LEU A 788 -35.02 0.26 -4.35
CA LEU A 788 -35.93 -0.83 -3.97
C LEU A 788 -36.90 -1.26 -5.08
N PHE A 789 -36.95 -0.54 -6.20
CA PHE A 789 -37.91 -0.80 -7.28
C PHE A 789 -37.19 -1.09 -8.60
N GLN A 790 -37.91 -1.77 -9.51
CA GLN A 790 -37.47 -2.04 -10.89
C GLN A 790 -36.10 -2.72 -10.95
N ASN A 791 -35.08 -2.05 -11.53
CA ASN A 791 -33.71 -2.57 -11.66
C ASN A 791 -32.80 -2.09 -10.52
N GLY A 792 -33.38 -1.57 -9.43
CA GLY A 792 -32.65 -1.07 -8.28
C GLY A 792 -31.86 -2.15 -7.54
N THR A 793 -30.75 -1.73 -6.95
CA THR A 793 -29.77 -2.60 -6.27
C THR A 793 -30.33 -3.43 -5.11
N LEU A 794 -31.37 -2.95 -4.43
CA LEU A 794 -32.02 -3.60 -3.28
C LEU A 794 -33.38 -4.24 -3.63
N THR A 795 -33.64 -4.46 -4.92
CA THR A 795 -34.72 -5.34 -5.36
C THR A 795 -34.38 -6.80 -5.03
N PRO A 796 -35.36 -7.73 -4.96
CA PRO A 796 -35.05 -9.14 -4.70
C PRO A 796 -33.99 -9.70 -5.65
N THR A 797 -34.09 -9.39 -6.95
CA THR A 797 -33.13 -9.81 -7.97
C THR A 797 -31.79 -9.12 -7.81
N GLY A 798 -31.75 -7.78 -7.76
CA GLY A 798 -30.49 -7.02 -7.70
C GLY A 798 -29.65 -7.34 -6.45
N ALA A 799 -30.31 -7.53 -5.31
CA ALA A 799 -29.65 -7.92 -4.07
C ALA A 799 -29.10 -9.35 -4.12
N ALA A 800 -29.88 -10.29 -4.66
CA ALA A 800 -29.51 -11.70 -4.78
C ALA A 800 -28.38 -11.92 -5.81
N GLU A 801 -28.40 -11.23 -6.94
CA GLU A 801 -27.35 -11.33 -7.98
C GLU A 801 -25.96 -11.05 -7.41
N ARG A 802 -25.83 -9.99 -6.61
CA ARG A 802 -24.55 -9.60 -5.98
C ARG A 802 -24.10 -10.59 -4.91
N TRP A 803 -25.05 -11.15 -4.13
CA TRP A 803 -24.74 -12.22 -3.19
C TRP A 803 -24.23 -13.47 -3.92
N ASN A 804 -24.95 -13.86 -4.97
CA ASN A 804 -24.66 -15.07 -5.75
C ASN A 804 -23.35 -14.93 -6.53
N ALA A 805 -22.99 -13.72 -6.99
CA ALA A 805 -21.69 -13.46 -7.59
C ALA A 805 -20.54 -13.80 -6.62
N ARG A 806 -20.61 -13.32 -5.37
CA ARG A 806 -19.62 -13.64 -4.33
C ARG A 806 -19.66 -15.09 -3.88
N ALA A 807 -20.84 -15.69 -3.79
CA ALA A 807 -20.95 -17.13 -3.52
C ALA A 807 -20.26 -17.94 -4.64
N ASN A 808 -20.48 -17.59 -5.91
CA ASN A 808 -19.85 -18.28 -7.04
C ASN A 808 -18.32 -18.11 -7.01
N GLU A 809 -17.81 -16.92 -6.71
CA GLU A 809 -16.38 -16.62 -6.63
C GLU A 809 -15.62 -17.53 -5.66
N ILE A 810 -16.21 -17.86 -4.50
CA ILE A 810 -15.55 -18.65 -3.46
C ILE A 810 -16.00 -20.11 -3.37
N ARG A 811 -16.97 -20.53 -4.19
CA ARG A 811 -17.62 -21.85 -4.04
C ARG A 811 -16.60 -22.99 -3.99
N ASP A 812 -15.61 -22.97 -4.87
CA ASP A 812 -14.59 -24.02 -4.91
C ASP A 812 -13.64 -23.92 -3.71
N ALA A 813 -13.23 -22.72 -3.33
CA ALA A 813 -12.36 -22.47 -2.18
C ALA A 813 -12.98 -22.93 -0.83
N ILE A 814 -14.31 -22.97 -0.72
CA ILE A 814 -15.00 -23.46 0.48
C ILE A 814 -14.69 -24.94 0.76
N VAL A 815 -14.35 -25.75 -0.24
CA VAL A 815 -13.94 -27.14 -0.04
C VAL A 815 -12.64 -27.21 0.79
N ALA A 816 -11.66 -26.37 0.47
CA ALA A 816 -10.40 -26.30 1.22
C ALA A 816 -10.60 -25.65 2.60
N GLU A 817 -11.45 -24.61 2.72
CA GLU A 817 -11.81 -24.03 4.02
C GLU A 817 -12.52 -25.04 4.93
N SER A 818 -13.31 -25.96 4.35
CA SER A 818 -13.99 -27.04 5.07
C SER A 818 -13.00 -28.03 5.66
N ALA A 819 -12.02 -28.45 4.86
CA ALA A 819 -10.94 -29.31 5.34
C ALA A 819 -10.10 -28.62 6.44
N ARG A 820 -9.92 -27.29 6.37
CA ARG A 820 -9.02 -26.60 7.30
C ARG A 820 -9.68 -26.14 8.61
N TRP A 821 -10.92 -25.65 8.56
CA TRP A 821 -11.58 -25.00 9.69
C TRP A 821 -13.02 -25.46 9.92
N GLY A 822 -13.51 -26.45 9.16
CA GLY A 822 -14.88 -26.94 9.28
C GLY A 822 -15.18 -27.56 10.64
N ASP A 823 -14.19 -28.12 11.31
CA ASP A 823 -14.26 -28.84 12.59
C ASP A 823 -13.88 -27.98 13.82
N ALA A 824 -13.63 -26.68 13.63
CA ALA A 824 -13.19 -25.76 14.68
C ALA A 824 -14.05 -25.73 15.97
N HIS A 825 -15.31 -26.18 15.90
CA HIS A 825 -16.24 -26.30 17.05
C HIS A 825 -16.85 -27.70 17.23
N SER A 826 -16.47 -28.69 16.43
CA SER A 826 -17.08 -30.03 16.41
C SER A 826 -16.17 -31.04 15.73
N VAL A 827 -16.10 -32.26 16.25
CA VAL A 827 -15.34 -33.37 15.63
C VAL A 827 -15.80 -33.69 14.20
N SER A 828 -17.08 -33.43 13.88
CA SER A 828 -17.54 -33.52 12.49
C SER A 828 -17.44 -32.14 11.83
N PRO A 829 -16.71 -32.02 10.71
CA PRO A 829 -16.52 -30.75 10.03
C PRO A 829 -17.80 -30.27 9.36
N ARG A 830 -17.96 -28.94 9.29
CA ARG A 830 -18.87 -28.29 8.35
C ARG A 830 -18.38 -28.52 6.93
N THR A 831 -19.32 -28.81 6.03
CA THR A 831 -19.03 -29.23 4.65
C THR A 831 -19.49 -28.18 3.63
N PRO A 832 -19.00 -28.23 2.38
CA PRO A 832 -19.51 -27.41 1.28
C PRO A 832 -21.04 -27.49 1.14
N ALA A 833 -21.64 -28.66 1.30
CA ALA A 833 -23.10 -28.82 1.26
C ALA A 833 -23.83 -28.01 2.35
N THR A 834 -23.26 -27.91 3.57
CA THR A 834 -23.85 -27.07 4.63
C THR A 834 -23.78 -25.59 4.33
N TRP A 835 -22.73 -25.14 3.64
CA TRP A 835 -22.58 -23.76 3.19
C TRP A 835 -23.54 -23.43 2.04
N GLU A 836 -23.67 -24.33 1.05
CA GLU A 836 -24.58 -24.15 -0.08
C GLU A 836 -26.04 -24.06 0.39
N SER A 837 -26.44 -24.89 1.36
CA SER A 837 -27.78 -24.81 1.96
C SER A 837 -28.04 -23.46 2.65
N HIS A 838 -27.03 -22.85 3.27
CA HIS A 838 -27.17 -21.52 3.87
C HIS A 838 -27.29 -20.41 2.79
N ASN A 839 -26.60 -20.54 1.66
CA ASN A 839 -26.75 -19.62 0.53
C ASN A 839 -28.11 -19.77 -0.16
N GLU A 840 -28.63 -20.99 -0.26
CA GLU A 840 -29.99 -21.24 -0.75
C GLU A 840 -31.03 -20.57 0.16
N ASP A 841 -30.83 -20.60 1.48
CA ASP A 841 -31.68 -19.92 2.46
C ASP A 841 -31.74 -18.40 2.24
N MET A 842 -30.64 -17.76 1.83
CA MET A 842 -30.65 -16.32 1.49
C MET A 842 -31.55 -16.05 0.28
N ASN A 843 -31.45 -16.88 -0.76
CA ASN A 843 -32.24 -16.76 -1.99
C ASN A 843 -33.72 -17.10 -1.81
N THR A 844 -34.05 -18.01 -0.89
CA THR A 844 -35.42 -18.50 -0.70
C THR A 844 -36.17 -17.84 0.45
N LYS A 845 -35.47 -17.31 1.46
CA LYS A 845 -36.08 -16.77 2.70
C LYS A 845 -35.80 -15.29 2.94
N TRP A 846 -34.69 -14.74 2.45
CA TRP A 846 -34.31 -13.35 2.73
C TRP A 846 -34.69 -12.41 1.58
N PHE A 847 -34.05 -12.55 0.42
CA PHE A 847 -34.20 -11.61 -0.70
C PHE A 847 -35.64 -11.47 -1.24
N PRO A 848 -36.47 -12.54 -1.34
CA PRO A 848 -37.83 -12.43 -1.87
C PRO A 848 -38.72 -11.46 -1.10
N ASP A 849 -38.59 -11.44 0.24
CA ASP A 849 -39.50 -10.70 1.10
C ASP A 849 -38.93 -9.36 1.60
N ARG A 850 -37.59 -9.25 1.70
CA ARG A 850 -36.96 -8.18 2.48
C ARG A 850 -37.28 -6.78 1.95
N THR A 851 -37.26 -6.59 0.65
CA THR A 851 -37.57 -5.31 -0.03
C THR A 851 -38.95 -4.79 0.36
N SER A 852 -39.98 -5.64 0.26
CA SER A 852 -41.36 -5.26 0.60
C SER A 852 -41.52 -4.93 2.09
N ILE A 853 -40.82 -5.65 2.97
CA ILE A 853 -40.83 -5.41 4.41
C ILE A 853 -40.19 -4.06 4.71
N LEU A 854 -39.01 -3.76 4.13
CA LEU A 854 -38.34 -2.49 4.36
C LEU A 854 -39.20 -1.32 3.89
N LEU A 855 -39.81 -1.41 2.70
CA LEU A 855 -40.70 -0.37 2.20
C LEU A 855 -41.85 -0.07 3.17
N ARG A 856 -42.47 -1.11 3.78
CA ARG A 856 -43.48 -0.91 4.84
C ARG A 856 -42.90 -0.22 6.07
N GLN A 857 -41.70 -0.59 6.50
CA GLN A 857 -41.02 0.04 7.64
C GLN A 857 -40.75 1.52 7.38
N LEU A 858 -40.30 1.87 6.17
CA LEU A 858 -40.02 3.25 5.75
C LEU A 858 -41.30 4.11 5.69
N ARG A 859 -42.40 3.57 5.15
CA ARG A 859 -43.72 4.25 5.18
C ARG A 859 -44.20 4.52 6.60
N GLN A 860 -44.00 3.59 7.51
CA GLN A 860 -44.36 3.77 8.93
C GLN A 860 -43.52 4.85 9.63
N GLN A 861 -42.34 5.18 9.10
CA GLN A 861 -41.51 6.29 9.58
C GLN A 861 -41.70 7.57 8.75
N ASP A 862 -42.60 7.54 7.76
CA ASP A 862 -42.85 8.61 6.79
C ASP A 862 -41.55 9.04 6.04
N LEU A 863 -40.65 8.07 5.85
CA LEU A 863 -39.43 8.18 5.01
C LEU A 863 -39.69 7.77 3.55
N TYR A 864 -40.89 7.27 3.28
CA TYR A 864 -41.41 7.02 1.95
C TYR A 864 -42.92 7.35 1.98
N PRO A 865 -43.45 8.17 1.06
CA PRO A 865 -44.85 8.58 1.10
C PRO A 865 -45.81 7.39 0.93
N ASN A 866 -47.03 7.51 1.46
CA ASN A 866 -48.09 6.53 1.21
C ASN A 866 -48.73 6.65 -0.19
N VAL A 867 -48.04 7.34 -1.10
CA VAL A 867 -48.39 7.54 -2.50
C VAL A 867 -47.29 6.89 -3.34
N ASP A 868 -47.68 5.93 -4.17
CA ASP A 868 -46.74 5.23 -5.06
C ASP A 868 -46.21 6.17 -6.15
N ALA A 869 -44.94 5.98 -6.53
CA ALA A 869 -44.35 6.65 -7.68
C ALA A 869 -44.99 6.16 -8.98
N PRO A 870 -45.03 6.98 -10.03
CA PRO A 870 -45.50 6.52 -11.33
C PRO A 870 -44.54 5.47 -11.91
N THR A 871 -45.05 4.60 -12.78
CA THR A 871 -44.27 3.56 -13.46
C THR A 871 -44.14 3.86 -14.95
N PHE A 872 -42.97 3.56 -15.51
CA PHE A 872 -42.74 3.62 -16.96
C PHE A 872 -42.97 2.25 -17.58
N ASN A 873 -43.45 2.20 -18.82
CA ASN A 873 -43.52 0.97 -19.62
C ASN A 873 -42.13 0.40 -19.98
N ASN A 874 -41.09 1.22 -19.95
CA ASN A 874 -39.69 0.85 -20.07
C ASN A 874 -38.84 1.72 -19.12
N MET A 875 -37.88 1.10 -18.41
CA MET A 875 -37.08 1.77 -17.38
C MET A 875 -35.72 2.28 -17.87
N GLY A 876 -35.71 2.85 -19.08
CA GLY A 876 -34.50 3.37 -19.71
C GLY A 876 -33.65 2.28 -20.36
N GLY A 877 -32.41 2.64 -20.67
CA GLY A 877 -31.53 1.88 -21.53
C GLY A 877 -31.75 2.22 -22.99
N GLU A 878 -31.24 1.36 -23.87
CA GLU A 878 -31.38 1.53 -25.31
C GLU A 878 -32.83 1.30 -25.77
N ILE A 879 -33.33 2.19 -26.61
CA ILE A 879 -34.70 2.18 -27.16
C ILE A 879 -34.69 2.48 -28.66
N PRO A 880 -35.66 1.96 -29.42
CA PRO A 880 -35.79 2.28 -30.84
C PRO A 880 -36.15 3.76 -31.05
N GLN A 881 -35.83 4.29 -32.24
CA GLN A 881 -36.24 5.65 -32.62
C GLN A 881 -37.77 5.80 -32.54
N ASN A 882 -38.22 6.94 -32.01
CA ASN A 882 -39.64 7.26 -31.79
C ASN A 882 -40.36 6.34 -30.79
N PHE A 883 -39.62 5.79 -29.82
CA PHE A 883 -40.19 5.01 -28.73
C PHE A 883 -41.29 5.80 -28.00
N GLN A 884 -42.43 5.14 -27.79
CA GLN A 884 -43.56 5.71 -27.05
C GLN A 884 -43.40 5.38 -25.56
N LEU A 885 -42.91 6.36 -24.79
CA LEU A 885 -42.85 6.25 -23.34
C LEU A 885 -44.24 6.45 -22.75
N GLU A 886 -44.78 5.39 -22.13
CA GLU A 886 -46.02 5.45 -21.38
C GLU A 886 -45.72 5.50 -19.88
N ILE A 887 -46.40 6.41 -19.19
CA ILE A 887 -46.29 6.60 -17.74
C ILE A 887 -47.66 6.29 -17.11
N ALA A 888 -47.67 5.40 -16.12
CA ALA A 888 -48.87 4.99 -15.40
C ALA A 888 -48.78 5.37 -13.91
N ALA A 889 -49.92 5.70 -13.31
CA ALA A 889 -50.08 5.95 -11.88
C ALA A 889 -51.52 5.62 -11.44
N ALA A 890 -51.81 5.81 -10.15
CA ALA A 890 -53.17 5.71 -9.65
C ALA A 890 -54.11 6.74 -10.34
N PRO A 891 -55.41 6.44 -10.50
CA PRO A 891 -56.32 7.27 -11.29
C PRO A 891 -56.68 8.61 -10.65
N GLU A 892 -56.55 8.73 -9.32
CA GLU A 892 -56.89 9.94 -8.57
C GLU A 892 -55.62 10.75 -8.28
N GLY A 893 -55.18 11.57 -9.24
CA GLY A 893 -54.02 12.47 -9.12
C GLY A 893 -53.46 12.92 -10.47
N GLU A 894 -52.29 13.56 -10.46
CA GLU A 894 -51.64 14.09 -11.65
C GLU A 894 -50.16 13.69 -11.70
N ILE A 895 -49.66 13.36 -12.89
CA ILE A 895 -48.25 13.06 -13.12
C ILE A 895 -47.57 14.30 -13.68
N TYR A 896 -46.46 14.68 -13.08
CA TYR A 896 -45.58 15.77 -13.53
C TYR A 896 -44.23 15.20 -13.92
N LEU A 897 -43.69 15.62 -15.06
CA LEU A 897 -42.41 15.12 -15.56
C LEU A 897 -41.54 16.22 -16.17
N THR A 898 -40.25 15.92 -16.31
CA THR A 898 -39.28 16.70 -17.09
C THR A 898 -38.49 15.77 -18.00
N THR A 899 -37.94 16.33 -19.08
CA THR A 899 -37.07 15.64 -20.05
C THR A 899 -35.66 16.21 -20.11
N ASN A 900 -35.37 17.24 -19.30
CA ASN A 900 -34.08 17.90 -19.21
C ASN A 900 -33.28 17.51 -17.96
N GLY A 901 -33.74 16.51 -17.22
CA GLY A 901 -33.11 16.04 -15.98
C GLY A 901 -33.39 16.87 -14.72
N ALA A 902 -34.22 17.92 -14.78
CA ALA A 902 -34.65 18.65 -13.59
C ALA A 902 -35.69 17.88 -12.77
N ASP A 903 -35.77 18.07 -11.45
CA ASP A 903 -36.88 17.50 -10.67
C ASP A 903 -38.19 18.27 -10.97
N PRO A 904 -39.33 17.61 -11.27
CA PRO A 904 -40.61 18.28 -11.46
C PRO A 904 -41.16 18.96 -10.19
N ARG A 905 -40.63 18.64 -9.01
CA ARG A 905 -40.96 19.25 -7.71
C ARG A 905 -39.84 20.19 -7.26
N SER A 906 -40.18 21.44 -6.96
CA SER A 906 -39.28 22.41 -6.32
C SER A 906 -39.21 22.21 -4.80
N PRO A 907 -38.11 22.66 -4.14
CA PRO A 907 -38.06 22.73 -2.68
C PRO A 907 -39.28 23.44 -2.10
N GLY A 908 -39.84 22.91 -1.01
CA GLY A 908 -41.11 23.38 -0.43
C GLY A 908 -42.38 22.78 -1.04
N GLY A 909 -42.26 21.91 -2.05
CA GLY A 909 -43.38 21.11 -2.58
C GLY A 909 -44.20 21.79 -3.67
N MET A 910 -43.72 22.90 -4.24
CA MET A 910 -44.34 23.54 -5.40
C MET A 910 -43.96 22.80 -6.69
N ILE A 911 -44.78 22.92 -7.73
CA ILE A 911 -44.41 22.48 -9.08
C ILE A 911 -43.21 23.32 -9.55
N ASN A 912 -42.20 22.67 -10.10
CA ASN A 912 -41.02 23.34 -10.61
C ASN A 912 -41.29 23.96 -11.98
N ASP A 913 -41.71 25.23 -12.00
CA ASP A 913 -42.05 25.98 -13.21
C ASP A 913 -40.96 26.99 -13.61
N LEU A 914 -39.67 26.67 -13.39
CA LEU A 914 -38.53 27.52 -13.75
C LEU A 914 -38.29 27.58 -15.28
N GLY A 915 -39.32 27.90 -16.06
CA GLY A 915 -39.22 28.31 -17.46
C GLY A 915 -39.53 27.26 -18.52
N THR A 916 -40.70 26.61 -18.47
CA THR A 916 -41.31 25.74 -19.52
C THR A 916 -40.78 24.30 -19.70
N THR A 917 -40.20 23.68 -18.67
CA THR A 917 -39.61 22.33 -18.77
C THR A 917 -40.30 21.22 -17.96
N THR A 918 -41.31 21.56 -17.15
CA THR A 918 -42.13 20.57 -16.42
C THR A 918 -43.48 20.43 -17.10
N TYR A 919 -43.83 19.21 -17.48
CA TYR A 919 -45.06 18.89 -18.18
C TYR A 919 -45.98 18.07 -17.29
N ARG A 920 -47.27 18.41 -17.32
CA ARG A 920 -48.31 17.48 -16.90
C ARG A 920 -48.39 16.38 -17.96
N TYR A 921 -48.36 15.13 -17.53
CA TYR A 921 -48.51 13.99 -18.44
C TYR A 921 -49.95 13.91 -18.96
N GLU A 922 -50.13 14.06 -20.27
CA GLU A 922 -51.44 14.01 -20.95
C GLU A 922 -51.60 12.77 -21.87
N GLY A 923 -50.53 12.00 -22.08
CA GLY A 923 -50.50 10.83 -22.95
C GLY A 923 -49.06 10.40 -23.27
N PRO A 924 -48.88 9.32 -24.06
CA PRO A 924 -47.56 8.78 -24.41
C PRO A 924 -46.61 9.84 -24.98
N ILE A 925 -45.34 9.79 -24.59
CA ILE A 925 -44.31 10.74 -25.02
C ILE A 925 -43.46 10.08 -26.10
N ASN A 926 -43.29 10.76 -27.23
CA ASN A 926 -42.40 10.32 -28.29
C ASN A 926 -40.94 10.67 -27.96
N LEU A 927 -40.10 9.67 -27.72
CA LEU A 927 -38.66 9.84 -27.54
C LEU A 927 -37.94 9.62 -28.87
N SER A 928 -37.54 10.72 -29.52
CA SER A 928 -36.79 10.71 -30.78
C SER A 928 -35.29 10.95 -30.62
N HIS A 929 -34.84 11.32 -29.42
CA HIS A 929 -33.44 11.52 -29.06
C HIS A 929 -33.19 11.00 -27.64
N SER A 930 -31.94 10.66 -27.32
CA SER A 930 -31.55 10.25 -25.97
C SER A 930 -31.95 11.30 -24.95
N THR A 931 -32.66 10.88 -23.90
CA THR A 931 -33.38 11.77 -22.98
C THR A 931 -33.38 11.19 -21.57
N THR A 932 -33.13 12.04 -20.56
CA THR A 932 -33.38 11.69 -19.15
C THR A 932 -34.77 12.15 -18.76
N VAL A 933 -35.65 11.20 -18.42
CA VAL A 933 -37.01 11.49 -17.97
C VAL A 933 -37.09 11.33 -16.46
N LYS A 934 -37.59 12.37 -15.80
CA LYS A 934 -37.89 12.39 -14.37
C LYS A 934 -39.36 12.64 -14.18
N ALA A 935 -40.03 11.84 -13.35
CA ALA A 935 -41.46 11.99 -13.09
C ALA A 935 -41.83 11.79 -11.61
N ARG A 936 -42.90 12.47 -11.19
CA ARG A 936 -43.55 12.30 -9.89
C ARG A 936 -45.06 12.31 -10.07
N PHE A 937 -45.76 11.66 -9.15
CA PHE A 937 -47.21 11.68 -9.03
C PHE A 937 -47.60 12.57 -7.85
N LEU A 938 -48.64 13.39 -8.03
CA LEU A 938 -49.19 14.28 -7.02
C LEU A 938 -50.67 13.95 -6.81
N THR A 939 -51.04 13.61 -5.58
CA THR A 939 -52.45 13.38 -5.20
C THR A 939 -52.71 13.91 -3.80
N ASP A 940 -53.86 14.56 -3.58
CA ASP A 940 -54.26 15.17 -2.31
C ASP A 940 -53.17 16.04 -1.64
N GLY A 941 -52.36 16.72 -2.45
CA GLY A 941 -51.26 17.57 -1.98
C GLY A 941 -50.00 16.81 -1.53
N VAL A 942 -49.94 15.49 -1.71
CA VAL A 942 -48.81 14.62 -1.37
C VAL A 942 -48.10 14.19 -2.65
N TRP A 943 -46.81 14.51 -2.73
CA TRP A 943 -45.93 14.06 -3.80
C TRP A 943 -45.44 12.63 -3.56
N SER A 944 -45.38 11.84 -4.62
CA SER A 944 -44.65 10.57 -4.63
C SER A 944 -43.13 10.79 -4.63
N ALA A 945 -42.38 9.71 -4.38
CA ALA A 945 -40.96 9.65 -4.71
C ALA A 945 -40.71 9.83 -6.22
N LEU A 946 -39.48 10.22 -6.57
CA LEU A 946 -39.02 10.44 -7.93
C LEU A 946 -38.76 9.11 -8.65
N VAL A 947 -39.35 8.93 -9.83
CA VAL A 947 -38.87 7.94 -10.80
C VAL A 947 -38.01 8.65 -11.85
N GLU A 948 -36.87 8.06 -12.18
CA GLU A 948 -35.88 8.59 -13.11
C GLU A 948 -35.39 7.46 -14.02
N ALA A 949 -35.28 7.73 -15.32
CA ALA A 949 -34.71 6.81 -16.28
C ALA A 949 -33.96 7.56 -17.39
N ASN A 950 -32.83 7.00 -17.82
CA ASN A 950 -32.07 7.47 -18.97
C ASN A 950 -32.42 6.61 -20.17
N PHE A 951 -32.96 7.22 -21.22
CA PHE A 951 -33.27 6.55 -22.47
C PHE A 951 -32.19 6.92 -23.49
N ILE A 952 -31.60 5.91 -24.11
CA ILE A 952 -30.60 6.06 -25.17
C ILE A 952 -31.29 5.64 -26.46
N VAL A 953 -31.46 6.55 -27.41
CA VAL A 953 -32.06 6.20 -28.70
C VAL A 953 -31.00 5.53 -29.56
N ALA A 954 -31.25 4.29 -29.98
CA ALA A 954 -30.37 3.54 -30.86
C ALA A 954 -30.11 4.33 -32.14
N LEU A 955 -28.83 4.54 -32.48
CA LEU A 955 -28.42 5.18 -33.72
C LEU A 955 -28.54 4.14 -34.84
N THR A 956 -29.43 4.37 -35.80
CA THR A 956 -29.47 3.54 -37.02
C THR A 956 -28.10 3.66 -37.70
N GLY A 957 -27.44 2.52 -37.95
CA GLY A 957 -26.11 2.45 -38.55
C GLY A 957 -24.95 2.24 -37.57
N ASP A 958 -25.16 2.33 -36.25
CA ASP A 958 -24.14 2.07 -35.23
C ASP A 958 -24.08 0.55 -34.97
N ILE A 959 -23.15 -0.12 -35.64
CA ILE A 959 -23.08 -1.59 -35.69
C ILE A 959 -22.36 -2.15 -34.45
N ASN A 960 -21.43 -1.38 -33.87
CA ASN A 960 -20.67 -1.80 -32.69
C ASN A 960 -21.33 -1.37 -31.37
N SER A 961 -22.41 -0.58 -31.42
CA SER A 961 -23.17 -0.06 -30.29
C SER A 961 -22.33 0.81 -29.33
N ASP A 962 -21.32 1.50 -29.86
CA ASP A 962 -20.46 2.39 -29.07
C ASP A 962 -21.02 3.82 -28.93
N GLY A 963 -22.18 4.07 -29.55
CA GLY A 963 -22.90 5.34 -29.53
C GLY A 963 -22.39 6.37 -30.54
N LYS A 964 -21.57 5.96 -31.51
CA LYS A 964 -21.07 6.79 -32.61
C LYS A 964 -21.44 6.17 -33.95
N LEU A 965 -21.43 7.02 -34.99
CA LEU A 965 -21.44 6.58 -36.38
C LEU A 965 -20.09 6.98 -36.96
N ASP A 966 -19.17 6.03 -37.11
CA ASP A 966 -17.80 6.30 -37.51
C ASP A 966 -17.28 5.25 -38.53
N PRO A 967 -16.05 5.35 -39.07
CA PRO A 967 -15.60 4.40 -40.09
C PRO A 967 -15.52 2.95 -39.63
N VAL A 968 -15.48 2.67 -38.32
CA VAL A 968 -15.55 1.29 -37.79
C VAL A 968 -16.90 0.66 -38.14
N ASP A 969 -18.00 1.44 -38.10
CA ASP A 969 -19.32 0.96 -38.50
C ASP A 969 -19.36 0.63 -39.99
N VAL A 970 -18.76 1.48 -40.83
CA VAL A 970 -18.66 1.23 -42.28
C VAL A 970 -17.89 -0.06 -42.56
N ASP A 971 -16.76 -0.28 -41.87
CA ASP A 971 -15.97 -1.51 -41.98
C ASP A 971 -16.76 -2.76 -41.53
N LEU A 972 -17.60 -2.63 -40.50
CA LEU A 972 -18.46 -3.70 -40.01
C LEU A 972 -19.59 -4.02 -41.01
N VAL A 973 -20.20 -3.02 -41.63
CA VAL A 973 -21.18 -3.22 -42.71
C VAL A 973 -20.51 -3.87 -43.92
N CYS A 974 -19.36 -3.37 -44.38
CA CYS A 974 -18.61 -3.97 -45.49
C CYS A 974 -18.29 -5.45 -45.21
N ARG A 975 -17.84 -5.76 -43.99
CA ARG A 975 -17.57 -7.15 -43.58
C ARG A 975 -18.84 -7.99 -43.58
N GLY A 976 -19.96 -7.45 -43.09
CA GLY A 976 -21.23 -8.17 -43.05
C GLY A 976 -21.82 -8.40 -44.45
N ILE A 977 -21.67 -7.46 -45.39
CA ILE A 977 -22.02 -7.65 -46.81
C ILE A 977 -21.23 -8.82 -47.40
N ARG A 978 -19.91 -8.88 -47.18
CA ARG A 978 -19.06 -10.00 -47.64
C ARG A 978 -19.44 -11.34 -47.02
N GLN A 979 -20.11 -11.32 -45.86
CA GLN A 979 -20.55 -12.51 -45.11
C GLN A 979 -22.03 -12.86 -45.31
N ASP A 980 -22.76 -12.10 -46.14
CA ASP A 980 -24.21 -12.26 -46.37
C ASP A 980 -25.01 -12.17 -45.05
N ASP A 981 -24.62 -11.25 -44.15
CA ASP A 981 -25.28 -11.03 -42.87
C ASP A 981 -26.55 -10.18 -43.06
N SER A 982 -27.72 -10.81 -42.93
CA SER A 982 -29.03 -10.18 -43.06
C SER A 982 -29.28 -9.00 -42.13
N ARG A 983 -28.44 -8.76 -41.12
CA ARG A 983 -28.51 -7.58 -40.25
C ARG A 983 -28.01 -6.31 -40.92
N MET A 984 -27.31 -6.42 -42.06
CA MET A 984 -26.68 -5.30 -42.77
C MET A 984 -27.56 -4.67 -43.86
N ASP A 985 -28.79 -5.16 -44.06
CA ASP A 985 -29.81 -4.49 -44.88
C ASP A 985 -30.34 -3.26 -44.11
N LEU A 986 -29.56 -2.18 -44.18
CA LEU A 986 -29.78 -0.94 -43.44
C LEU A 986 -30.84 -0.06 -44.10
N ASN A 987 -30.96 -0.13 -45.42
CA ASN A 987 -31.97 0.62 -46.17
C ASN A 987 -33.32 -0.12 -46.27
N ASN A 988 -33.35 -1.38 -45.82
CA ASN A 988 -34.52 -2.25 -45.70
C ASN A 988 -35.21 -2.50 -47.06
N ASP A 989 -34.42 -2.65 -48.12
CA ASP A 989 -34.90 -2.97 -49.47
C ASP A 989 -34.93 -4.48 -49.76
N GLY A 990 -34.44 -5.29 -48.81
CA GLY A 990 -34.41 -6.74 -48.89
C GLY A 990 -33.19 -7.31 -49.62
N GLN A 991 -32.21 -6.48 -49.98
CA GLN A 991 -30.91 -6.89 -50.49
C GLN A 991 -29.80 -6.36 -49.57
N ILE A 992 -28.69 -7.09 -49.51
CA ILE A 992 -27.50 -6.72 -48.72
C ILE A 992 -26.42 -6.35 -49.74
N ASP A 993 -26.29 -5.07 -50.07
CA ASP A 993 -25.42 -4.62 -51.16
C ASP A 993 -24.85 -3.21 -50.96
N GLU A 994 -24.17 -2.66 -51.97
CA GLU A 994 -23.54 -1.34 -51.94
C GLU A 994 -24.54 -0.20 -51.61
N SER A 995 -25.85 -0.42 -51.78
CA SER A 995 -26.88 0.54 -51.41
C SER A 995 -27.05 0.70 -49.90
N ASP A 996 -26.66 -0.29 -49.09
CA ASP A 996 -26.63 -0.20 -47.62
C ASP A 996 -25.48 0.68 -47.14
N ILE A 997 -24.32 0.56 -47.78
CA ILE A 997 -23.16 1.42 -47.52
C ILE A 997 -23.48 2.85 -47.93
N SER A 998 -24.09 3.03 -49.10
CA SER A 998 -24.54 4.35 -49.55
C SER A 998 -25.54 4.96 -48.57
N PHE A 999 -26.45 4.17 -48.01
CA PHE A 999 -27.40 4.63 -47.00
C PHE A 999 -26.70 5.00 -45.68
N LEU A 1000 -25.77 4.17 -45.19
CA LEU A 1000 -24.96 4.49 -44.01
C LEU A 1000 -24.16 5.78 -44.20
N VAL A 1001 -23.37 5.87 -45.26
CA VAL A 1001 -22.43 6.97 -45.48
C VAL A 1001 -23.15 8.28 -45.83
N GLU A 1002 -24.13 8.24 -46.73
CA GLU A 1002 -24.77 9.46 -47.22
C GLU A 1002 -25.99 9.88 -46.42
N ALA A 1003 -26.83 8.94 -45.96
CA ALA A 1003 -28.08 9.27 -45.28
C ALA A 1003 -27.93 9.32 -43.75
N LEU A 1004 -27.13 8.42 -43.16
CA LEU A 1004 -26.96 8.32 -41.70
C LEU A 1004 -25.77 9.15 -41.20
N MET A 1005 -24.59 9.02 -41.82
CA MET A 1005 -23.37 9.77 -41.45
C MET A 1005 -23.32 11.17 -42.08
N ALA A 1006 -24.18 11.45 -43.06
CA ALA A 1006 -24.27 12.72 -43.77
C ALA A 1006 -22.94 13.18 -44.43
N THR A 1007 -22.13 12.23 -44.92
CA THR A 1007 -20.91 12.51 -45.69
C THR A 1007 -20.97 11.90 -47.11
N LYS A 1008 -19.82 11.72 -47.76
CA LYS A 1008 -19.65 11.25 -49.13
C LYS A 1008 -18.73 10.04 -49.19
N ILE A 1009 -19.05 9.12 -50.10
CA ILE A 1009 -18.12 8.06 -50.49
C ILE A 1009 -16.85 8.73 -51.04
N GLY A 1010 -15.70 8.39 -50.44
CA GLY A 1010 -14.41 9.01 -50.72
C GLY A 1010 -13.89 9.94 -49.62
N ASP A 1011 -14.74 10.46 -48.74
CA ASP A 1011 -14.32 11.25 -47.57
C ASP A 1011 -13.87 10.31 -46.44
N VAL A 1012 -12.56 10.29 -46.17
CA VAL A 1012 -11.96 9.39 -45.18
C VAL A 1012 -11.65 10.08 -43.87
N ASN A 1013 -11.63 11.40 -43.86
CA ASN A 1013 -11.35 12.21 -42.66
C ASN A 1013 -12.64 12.71 -41.98
N PHE A 1014 -13.80 12.47 -42.61
CA PHE A 1014 -15.15 12.81 -42.15
C PHE A 1014 -15.36 14.31 -41.95
N ASP A 1015 -14.66 15.16 -42.71
CA ASP A 1015 -14.88 16.61 -42.72
C ASP A 1015 -16.09 17.04 -43.55
N GLY A 1016 -16.75 16.08 -44.22
CA GLY A 1016 -17.93 16.26 -45.04
C GLY A 1016 -17.61 16.61 -46.50
N ILE A 1017 -16.33 16.60 -46.89
CA ILE A 1017 -15.86 17.01 -48.21
C ILE A 1017 -14.89 15.97 -48.77
N PHE A 1018 -15.28 15.27 -49.83
CA PHE A 1018 -14.33 14.46 -50.59
C PHE A 1018 -13.43 15.35 -51.47
N ASP A 1019 -12.14 15.51 -51.14
CA ASP A 1019 -11.17 16.32 -51.88
C ASP A 1019 -9.77 15.68 -51.99
N SER A 1020 -8.77 16.47 -52.42
CA SER A 1020 -7.40 15.98 -52.58
C SER A 1020 -6.74 15.53 -51.26
N SER A 1021 -7.19 16.02 -50.12
CA SER A 1021 -6.65 15.65 -48.81
C SER A 1021 -7.00 14.21 -48.43
N ASP A 1022 -8.21 13.74 -48.76
CA ASP A 1022 -8.62 12.35 -48.60
C ASP A 1022 -7.75 11.40 -49.39
N LEU A 1023 -7.56 11.72 -50.67
CA LEU A 1023 -6.70 10.94 -51.56
C LEU A 1023 -5.27 10.90 -51.04
N VAL A 1024 -4.73 12.02 -50.54
CA VAL A 1024 -3.40 12.03 -49.92
C VAL A 1024 -3.35 11.14 -48.68
N SER A 1025 -4.38 11.16 -47.84
CA SER A 1025 -4.47 10.36 -46.61
C SER A 1025 -4.43 8.86 -46.91
N ILE A 1026 -5.25 8.38 -47.86
CA ILE A 1026 -5.28 6.95 -48.21
C ILE A 1026 -4.01 6.50 -48.93
N PHE A 1027 -3.46 7.30 -49.86
CA PHE A 1027 -2.22 6.90 -50.55
C PHE A 1027 -1.01 6.84 -49.61
N GLN A 1028 -1.03 7.54 -48.48
CA GLN A 1028 0.01 7.42 -47.45
C GLN A 1028 -0.03 6.09 -46.69
N GLN A 1029 -1.18 5.41 -46.66
CA GLN A 1029 -1.33 4.08 -46.04
C GLN A 1029 -0.60 2.98 -46.85
N GLY A 1030 -0.38 3.21 -48.15
CA GLY A 1030 0.42 2.32 -49.00
C GLY A 1030 -0.27 1.02 -49.44
N GLN A 1031 -1.61 0.95 -49.35
CA GLN A 1031 -2.38 -0.26 -49.69
C GLN A 1031 -2.94 -0.28 -51.13
N TYR A 1032 -2.76 0.80 -51.90
CA TYR A 1032 -3.24 0.86 -53.28
C TYR A 1032 -2.53 -0.17 -54.17
N GLU A 1033 -3.29 -1.14 -54.71
CA GLU A 1033 -2.79 -2.23 -55.55
C GLU A 1033 -1.54 -2.93 -54.96
N ASP A 1034 -1.52 -3.16 -53.64
CA ASP A 1034 -0.37 -3.71 -52.93
C ASP A 1034 -0.22 -5.24 -53.06
N GLY A 1035 -1.30 -5.93 -53.46
CA GLY A 1035 -1.36 -7.37 -53.67
C GLY A 1035 -1.53 -8.20 -52.40
N PHE A 1036 -1.99 -7.61 -51.29
CA PHE A 1036 -2.31 -8.29 -50.04
C PHE A 1036 -3.82 -8.40 -49.81
N ASP A 1037 -4.36 -9.59 -50.08
CA ASP A 1037 -5.79 -9.84 -49.97
C ASP A 1037 -6.40 -9.45 -48.59
N SER A 1038 -7.50 -8.69 -48.63
CA SER A 1038 -8.39 -8.32 -47.52
C SER A 1038 -7.73 -7.52 -46.40
N ASN A 1039 -6.76 -6.66 -46.72
CA ASN A 1039 -6.04 -5.84 -45.74
C ASN A 1039 -6.55 -4.39 -45.63
N SER A 1040 -7.53 -3.99 -46.45
CA SER A 1040 -8.01 -2.61 -46.54
C SER A 1040 -9.30 -2.38 -45.76
N SER A 1041 -9.47 -1.14 -45.28
CA SER A 1041 -10.62 -0.60 -44.56
C SER A 1041 -11.09 0.69 -45.24
N TRP A 1042 -12.23 1.24 -44.81
CA TRP A 1042 -12.74 2.53 -45.31
C TRP A 1042 -11.68 3.63 -45.24
N SER A 1043 -10.97 3.69 -44.11
CA SER A 1043 -9.93 4.67 -43.82
C SER A 1043 -8.62 4.45 -44.59
N SER A 1044 -8.46 3.31 -45.27
CA SER A 1044 -7.32 3.02 -46.14
C SER A 1044 -7.67 2.87 -47.62
N GLY A 1045 -8.96 2.89 -47.97
CA GLY A 1045 -9.45 3.09 -49.34
C GLY A 1045 -10.46 2.07 -49.85
N ASP A 1046 -10.90 1.09 -49.06
CA ASP A 1046 -11.95 0.12 -49.44
C ASP A 1046 -13.32 0.83 -49.44
N TRP A 1047 -13.75 1.31 -50.60
CA TRP A 1047 -15.00 2.07 -50.78
C TRP A 1047 -16.08 1.29 -51.52
N ASN A 1048 -15.74 0.14 -52.10
CA ASN A 1048 -16.69 -0.79 -52.70
C ASN A 1048 -16.99 -2.01 -51.79
N CYS A 1049 -16.34 -2.10 -50.63
CA CYS A 1049 -16.45 -3.20 -49.67
C CYS A 1049 -15.95 -4.57 -50.17
N ASP A 1050 -15.00 -4.64 -51.09
CA ASP A 1050 -14.40 -5.91 -51.52
C ASP A 1050 -13.20 -6.34 -50.66
N GLY A 1051 -12.71 -5.46 -49.79
CA GLY A 1051 -11.59 -5.70 -48.88
C GLY A 1051 -10.22 -5.29 -49.43
N GLU A 1052 -10.17 -4.78 -50.66
CA GLU A 1052 -8.99 -4.24 -51.31
C GLU A 1052 -9.07 -2.71 -51.43
N PHE A 1053 -7.93 -2.07 -51.66
CA PHE A 1053 -7.92 -0.71 -52.18
C PHE A 1053 -7.30 -0.74 -53.58
N ASP A 1054 -8.14 -0.68 -54.62
CA ASP A 1054 -7.69 -0.73 -56.00
C ASP A 1054 -8.34 0.33 -56.90
N THR A 1055 -8.09 0.21 -58.21
CA THR A 1055 -8.63 1.16 -59.19
C THR A 1055 -10.18 1.19 -59.18
N SER A 1056 -10.84 0.09 -58.80
CA SER A 1056 -12.29 0.00 -58.73
C SER A 1056 -12.88 0.84 -57.59
N ASP A 1057 -12.22 0.95 -56.43
CA ASP A 1057 -12.64 1.84 -55.33
C ASP A 1057 -12.60 3.31 -55.75
N LEU A 1058 -11.50 3.71 -56.40
CA LEU A 1058 -11.38 5.06 -56.95
C LEU A 1058 -12.53 5.32 -57.93
N VAL A 1059 -12.84 4.35 -58.81
CA VAL A 1059 -13.99 4.47 -59.71
C VAL A 1059 -15.30 4.59 -58.94
N THR A 1060 -15.50 3.83 -57.86
CA THR A 1060 -16.70 3.91 -56.99
C THR A 1060 -16.86 5.30 -56.38
N ALA A 1061 -15.83 5.84 -55.72
CA ALA A 1061 -15.89 7.18 -55.13
C ALA A 1061 -16.05 8.29 -56.18
N PHE A 1062 -15.39 8.21 -57.32
CA PHE A 1062 -15.57 9.20 -58.40
C PHE A 1062 -16.93 9.08 -59.10
N ARG A 1063 -17.52 7.88 -59.20
CA ARG A 1063 -18.88 7.68 -59.74
C ARG A 1063 -19.96 8.21 -58.81
N ALA A 1064 -19.74 8.16 -57.49
CA ALA A 1064 -20.61 8.81 -56.51
C ALA A 1064 -20.67 10.33 -56.72
N GLY A 1065 -19.67 10.92 -57.39
CA GLY A 1065 -19.72 12.29 -57.91
C GLY A 1065 -19.47 13.38 -56.85
N GLY A 1066 -18.91 13.01 -55.70
CA GLY A 1066 -18.67 13.89 -54.55
C GLY A 1066 -17.36 14.68 -54.59
N PHE A 1067 -16.41 14.35 -55.48
CA PHE A 1067 -15.07 14.94 -55.46
C PHE A 1067 -15.09 16.44 -55.77
N THR A 1068 -14.57 17.25 -54.85
CA THR A 1068 -14.42 18.69 -55.02
C THR A 1068 -12.95 19.06 -55.27
N ALA A 1069 -12.67 19.57 -56.47
CA ALA A 1069 -11.36 20.12 -56.76
C ALA A 1069 -11.23 21.50 -56.09
N ASN A 1070 -10.41 21.60 -55.03
CA ASN A 1070 -10.09 22.89 -54.42
C ASN A 1070 -9.66 23.91 -55.48
N ALA A 1071 -10.41 25.02 -55.58
CA ALA A 1071 -10.09 26.12 -56.49
C ALA A 1071 -8.81 26.81 -56.02
N ILE A 1072 -7.69 26.51 -56.68
CA ILE A 1072 -6.42 27.22 -56.49
C ILE A 1072 -6.68 28.71 -56.72
N GLY A 1073 -6.43 29.51 -55.68
CA GLY A 1073 -6.70 30.95 -55.64
C GLY A 1073 -6.17 31.72 -56.85
N LEU A 1074 -7.08 32.29 -57.62
CA LEU A 1074 -6.77 33.34 -58.59
C LEU A 1074 -6.39 34.61 -57.81
N VAL A 1075 -5.09 34.85 -57.69
CA VAL A 1075 -4.50 36.15 -57.34
C VAL A 1075 -5.04 37.20 -58.32
N ARG A 1076 -6.00 38.02 -57.88
CA ARG A 1076 -6.34 39.27 -58.57
C ARG A 1076 -5.43 40.39 -58.08
N ILE A 1077 -4.49 40.75 -58.94
CA ILE A 1077 -3.68 41.96 -58.86
C ILE A 1077 -4.59 43.19 -59.09
N ARG A 1078 -4.52 44.15 -58.15
CA ARG A 1078 -4.83 45.60 -58.19
C ARG A 1078 -5.72 46.16 -59.32
N SER A 1079 -6.78 46.87 -58.92
CA SER A 1079 -6.85 48.36 -58.94
C SER A 1079 -8.05 48.84 -58.13
#